data_AF-A0A0F4YWI7-F1
#
_entry.id   AF-A0A0F4YWI7-F1
#
_cell.length_a   1.000
_cell.length_b   1.000
_cell.length_c   1.000
_cell.angle_alpha   90.00
_cell.angle_beta   90.00
_cell.angle_gamma   90.00
#
_symmetry.space_group_name_H-M   'P 1'
#
loop_
_entity.id
_entity.type
_entity.pdbx_description
1 polymer ?
#
loop_
_entity_poly.entity_id
_entity_poly.type
_entity_poly.pdbx_seq_one_letter_code
_entity_poly.pdbx_strand_id
1 'polypeptide(L)'
;MNETNYRPASCHSSNHGRSAARPSMPPTWTPPKCITEWLAYGRNKKCPSSLLYMLDHQYTAAELSFARLKGVDQARVAELRKASEQCGVRLYLASIEKTKICCVDDCYDGYYGRKFSRHRHKVVGYNDQVVAEDVDLGDLDDTMLVPGDAFDRDPDEDEFQGYTGNEGASVTHIYRQTGYTNHPGYFSFCLCTSSSETGDKAQELQNTVARMALEIGELELFKQCVETLSGMLSPTVGSSIGKAILDHGLPALRPILDRIFSPMTGAVRQLELLFNIIRAYRSEDMNFKHCLLYIIGLIIQYRVAYQHTYMHPTKYLRQLMYSTSQSITMSGVKNYPNASVADLRTQYQGRLLGEIELEGSPLAVIDVAIARRNCQLMFDTADALGVRFRSHVKSHKTTELTRLQVGEKADTVRLVVSTLAEAEQLRPYLEECMSRGRSVDLVYGLPVQPSCFKRLAALGQVFGNESVSVLVDSLEILPYLDQYYDLTSGYCLRVYVKLDTGNYRAGLSPDSDELKRLLEAIHRKEREQPSRIRLQGFYSHMGVSYGSESTTEALDYLAQEIERCATAAEHAARLYDDGRRFTISVGATPTATAAQNLLSPNTADPAVVRVKELIARVQQSHDIELHAGAYVTLDMQQMAAHARPAEHHRSYGDIAVMVLAEVASLYPHRSPPEVLVACGMLSLGREPCRNYPGWGVVTPWDAAESERRWSWYDPEKDRSGWIVSRVSQEHGILTWQGPVEQKRPLQVGQKVLIWPNHCCICLAGYSFVLVIDSDREGIEKDRVVDVWLSWRGW
;
A
#
# COMPACT_ATOMS: atom_id res chain seq x y z
N MET A 1 22.52 19.09 -53.63
CA MET A 1 22.43 17.95 -54.56
C MET A 1 22.11 16.70 -53.74
N ASN A 2 20.95 16.13 -54.06
CA ASN A 2 20.44 14.79 -53.79
C ASN A 2 20.10 14.36 -52.35
N GLU A 3 18.87 14.71 -51.99
CA GLU A 3 17.88 13.81 -51.38
C GLU A 3 17.61 12.57 -52.27
N THR A 4 17.23 11.44 -51.65
CA THR A 4 16.20 10.47 -52.11
C THR A 4 16.18 9.31 -51.11
N ASN A 5 15.09 8.60 -50.81
CA ASN A 5 13.66 8.83 -50.89
C ASN A 5 13.02 7.63 -50.15
N TYR A 6 12.17 7.91 -49.16
CA TYR A 6 11.18 6.95 -48.65
C TYR A 6 10.05 6.83 -49.67
N ARG A 7 9.60 5.60 -50.01
CA ARG A 7 8.22 5.35 -50.46
C ARG A 7 7.70 3.96 -50.07
N PRO A 8 6.38 3.84 -49.78
CA PRO A 8 5.74 2.69 -49.15
C PRO A 8 5.09 1.74 -50.19
N ALA A 9 4.82 0.50 -49.80
CA ALA A 9 4.05 -0.45 -50.63
C ALA A 9 2.78 -0.93 -49.91
N SER A 10 1.69 -0.79 -50.68
CA SER A 10 0.27 -0.97 -50.38
C SER A 10 -0.22 -2.42 -50.39
N CYS A 11 -1.33 -2.66 -49.67
CA CYS A 11 -2.17 -3.85 -49.73
C CYS A 11 -2.58 -4.23 -51.16
N HIS A 12 -2.51 -5.52 -51.49
CA HIS A 12 -3.27 -6.14 -52.58
C HIS A 12 -3.89 -7.46 -52.10
N SER A 13 -5.22 -7.48 -52.09
CA SER A 13 -6.05 -8.67 -51.99
C SER A 13 -6.15 -9.33 -53.37
N SER A 14 -5.78 -10.60 -53.50
CA SER A 14 -6.12 -11.42 -54.66
C SER A 14 -6.85 -12.69 -54.20
N ASN A 15 -8.14 -12.71 -54.50
CA ASN A 15 -9.04 -13.84 -54.33
C ASN A 15 -8.97 -14.67 -55.62
N HIS A 16 -8.31 -15.84 -55.62
CA HIS A 16 -8.43 -16.83 -56.69
C HIS A 16 -8.60 -18.23 -56.08
N GLY A 17 -9.83 -18.72 -56.13
CA GLY A 17 -10.14 -20.10 -55.79
C GLY A 17 -9.61 -21.07 -56.84
N ARG A 18 -8.82 -22.05 -56.40
CA ARG A 18 -8.74 -23.38 -57.02
C ARG A 18 -8.68 -24.41 -55.90
N SER A 19 -9.63 -25.35 -55.98
CA SER A 19 -9.64 -26.63 -55.26
C SER A 19 -8.24 -27.26 -55.30
N ALA A 20 -7.55 -27.22 -54.16
CA ALA A 20 -6.30 -27.93 -53.93
C ALA A 20 -6.50 -28.83 -52.71
N ALA A 21 -6.13 -30.10 -52.89
CA ALA A 21 -6.41 -31.22 -52.01
C ALA A 21 -6.10 -30.94 -50.53
N ARG A 22 -6.96 -31.49 -49.65
CA ARG A 22 -6.67 -31.59 -48.21
C ARG A 22 -5.26 -32.19 -48.04
N PRO A 23 -4.33 -31.52 -47.34
CA PRO A 23 -3.06 -32.13 -47.00
C PRO A 23 -3.34 -33.40 -46.19
N SER A 24 -2.88 -34.53 -46.71
CA SER A 24 -2.95 -35.84 -46.06
C SER A 24 -2.17 -35.78 -44.74
N MET A 25 -2.82 -36.19 -43.65
CA MET A 25 -2.22 -36.29 -42.33
C MET A 25 -0.94 -37.14 -42.37
N PRO A 26 0.13 -36.77 -41.65
CA PRO A 26 1.18 -37.72 -41.32
C PRO A 26 0.54 -38.91 -40.56
N PRO A 27 0.92 -40.15 -40.90
CA PRO A 27 0.30 -41.34 -40.33
C PRO A 27 0.70 -41.44 -38.86
N THR A 28 -0.30 -41.59 -37.99
CA THR A 28 -0.21 -41.81 -36.54
C THR A 28 0.15 -40.59 -35.67
N TRP A 29 -0.71 -39.56 -35.66
CA TRP A 29 -0.89 -38.80 -34.40
C TRP A 29 -1.76 -39.65 -33.47
N THR A 30 -1.12 -40.33 -32.53
CA THR A 30 -1.80 -40.87 -31.34
C THR A 30 -2.02 -39.68 -30.40
N PRO A 31 -3.19 -39.55 -29.73
CA PRO A 31 -3.34 -38.54 -28.69
C PRO A 31 -2.11 -38.61 -27.78
N PRO A 32 -1.42 -37.47 -27.51
CA PRO A 32 -0.24 -37.50 -26.69
C PRO A 32 -0.56 -38.26 -25.40
N LYS A 33 0.38 -39.11 -24.98
CA LYS A 33 0.25 -40.05 -23.86
C LYS A 33 -0.49 -39.45 -22.67
N CYS A 34 -0.32 -38.15 -22.44
CA CYS A 34 -1.00 -37.33 -21.45
C CYS A 34 -2.54 -37.43 -21.46
N ILE A 35 -3.24 -37.51 -22.60
CA ILE A 35 -4.72 -37.59 -22.62
C ILE A 35 -5.18 -38.99 -22.25
N THR A 36 -4.53 -40.03 -22.78
CA THR A 36 -4.83 -41.42 -22.42
C THR A 36 -4.43 -41.72 -20.98
N GLU A 37 -3.35 -41.12 -20.47
CA GLU A 37 -2.90 -41.19 -19.08
C GLU A 37 -3.83 -40.40 -18.15
N TRP A 38 -4.30 -39.21 -18.53
CA TRP A 38 -5.29 -38.42 -17.78
C TRP A 38 -6.63 -39.18 -17.67
N LEU A 39 -7.07 -39.83 -18.75
CA LEU A 39 -8.25 -40.70 -18.77
C LEU A 39 -8.06 -42.00 -17.97
N ALA A 40 -6.86 -42.58 -17.95
CA ALA A 40 -6.52 -43.75 -17.15
C ALA A 40 -6.36 -43.41 -15.64
N TYR A 41 -5.96 -42.18 -15.31
CA TYR A 41 -5.81 -41.67 -13.95
C TYR A 41 -7.13 -41.34 -13.25
N GLY A 42 -8.26 -41.33 -13.96
CA GLY A 42 -9.60 -41.06 -13.43
C GLY A 42 -10.12 -42.03 -12.34
N ARG A 43 -9.27 -42.96 -11.85
CA ARG A 43 -9.55 -43.83 -10.69
C ARG A 43 -8.66 -43.56 -9.47
N ASN A 44 -7.74 -42.58 -9.51
CA ASN A 44 -6.90 -42.19 -8.36
C ASN A 44 -6.81 -40.65 -8.20
N LYS A 45 -6.75 -40.19 -6.94
CA LYS A 45 -6.94 -38.80 -6.43
C LYS A 45 -5.96 -37.69 -6.91
N LYS A 46 -5.32 -37.78 -8.09
CA LYS A 46 -4.30 -36.81 -8.55
C LYS A 46 -4.52 -36.23 -9.96
N CYS A 47 -5.74 -36.27 -10.50
CA CYS A 47 -6.02 -35.71 -11.82
C CYS A 47 -6.45 -34.23 -11.70
N PRO A 48 -5.85 -33.27 -12.45
CA PRO A 48 -6.23 -31.85 -12.37
C PRO A 48 -7.65 -31.62 -12.88
N SER A 49 -8.33 -30.61 -12.32
CA SER A 49 -9.73 -30.26 -12.64
C SER A 49 -9.93 -29.75 -14.05
N SER A 50 -8.85 -29.38 -14.75
CA SER A 50 -8.86 -28.87 -16.12
C SER A 50 -7.52 -29.19 -16.81
N LEU A 51 -7.55 -29.49 -18.11
CA LEU A 51 -6.35 -29.66 -18.93
C LEU A 51 -6.39 -28.68 -20.09
N LEU A 52 -5.33 -27.89 -20.25
CA LEU A 52 -5.13 -26.86 -21.26
C LEU A 52 -4.20 -27.34 -22.36
N TYR A 53 -4.75 -27.60 -23.56
CA TYR A 53 -3.94 -27.93 -24.73
C TYR A 53 -3.77 -26.70 -25.61
N MET A 54 -2.53 -26.25 -25.82
CA MET A 54 -2.22 -25.02 -26.53
C MET A 54 -2.22 -25.25 -28.04
N LEU A 55 -2.87 -24.33 -28.77
CA LEU A 55 -2.93 -24.35 -30.22
C LEU A 55 -1.69 -23.66 -30.81
N ASP A 56 -1.31 -24.07 -32.02
CA ASP A 56 -0.12 -23.55 -32.70
C ASP A 56 -0.34 -22.12 -33.21
N HIS A 57 -1.58 -21.74 -33.56
CA HIS A 57 -1.92 -20.37 -33.94
C HIS A 57 -2.56 -19.60 -32.79
N GLN A 58 -2.24 -18.31 -32.70
CA GLN A 58 -2.96 -17.36 -31.87
C GLN A 58 -4.20 -16.85 -32.61
N TYR A 59 -5.36 -16.93 -31.97
CA TYR A 59 -6.63 -16.43 -32.49
C TYR A 59 -7.07 -15.24 -31.64
N THR A 60 -7.46 -14.16 -32.29
CA THR A 60 -8.05 -13.01 -31.58
C THR A 60 -9.38 -13.42 -30.95
N ALA A 61 -9.84 -12.69 -29.92
CA ALA A 61 -11.13 -12.96 -29.29
C ALA A 61 -12.32 -12.94 -30.28
N ALA A 62 -12.19 -12.22 -31.40
CA ALA A 62 -13.18 -12.15 -32.48
C ALA A 62 -13.07 -13.30 -33.51
N GLU A 63 -11.91 -13.97 -33.58
CA GLU A 63 -11.64 -15.10 -34.47
C GLU A 63 -11.71 -16.48 -33.77
N LEU A 64 -11.88 -16.51 -32.44
CA LEU A 64 -11.97 -17.72 -31.63
C LEU A 64 -13.26 -18.52 -31.93
N SER A 65 -13.20 -19.38 -32.93
CA SER A 65 -14.30 -20.25 -33.37
C SER A 65 -13.76 -21.58 -33.89
N PHE A 66 -14.47 -22.68 -33.59
CA PHE A 66 -14.11 -24.01 -34.09
C PHE A 66 -14.10 -24.09 -35.63
N ALA A 67 -14.99 -23.31 -36.28
CA ALA A 67 -15.08 -23.25 -37.74
C ALA A 67 -13.92 -22.48 -38.39
N ARG A 68 -13.23 -21.62 -37.61
CA ARG A 68 -12.18 -20.71 -38.09
C ARG A 68 -10.76 -21.15 -37.72
N LEU A 69 -10.60 -22.32 -37.09
CA LEU A 69 -9.30 -22.91 -36.80
C LEU A 69 -8.52 -23.17 -38.10
N LYS A 70 -7.24 -22.82 -38.11
CA LYS A 70 -6.35 -22.86 -39.28
C LYS A 70 -5.49 -24.12 -39.26
N GLY A 71 -5.38 -24.77 -40.43
CA GLY A 71 -4.38 -25.80 -40.71
C GLY A 71 -4.29 -26.93 -39.67
N VAL A 72 -3.15 -27.01 -39.00
CA VAL A 72 -2.81 -28.09 -38.05
C VAL A 72 -3.70 -28.09 -36.81
N ASP A 73 -4.15 -26.92 -36.33
CA ASP A 73 -5.04 -26.82 -35.17
C ASP A 73 -6.41 -27.43 -35.44
N GLN A 74 -6.94 -27.21 -36.64
CA GLN A 74 -8.23 -27.77 -37.06
C GLN A 74 -8.18 -29.30 -37.06
N ALA A 75 -7.09 -29.88 -37.56
CA ALA A 75 -6.90 -31.33 -37.59
C ALA A 75 -6.74 -31.93 -36.18
N ARG A 76 -5.96 -31.28 -35.31
CA ARG A 76 -5.74 -31.72 -33.92
C ARG A 76 -7.03 -31.65 -33.09
N VAL A 77 -7.77 -30.55 -33.18
CA VAL A 77 -9.05 -30.38 -32.47
C VAL A 77 -10.10 -31.39 -32.96
N ALA A 78 -10.09 -31.74 -34.26
CA ALA A 78 -10.98 -32.76 -34.79
C ALA A 78 -10.69 -34.18 -34.25
N GLU A 79 -9.42 -34.54 -34.03
CA GLU A 79 -9.05 -35.84 -33.44
C GLU A 79 -9.29 -35.87 -31.92
N LEU A 80 -8.97 -34.79 -31.21
CA LEU A 80 -9.28 -34.62 -29.79
C LEU A 80 -10.78 -34.73 -29.53
N ARG A 81 -11.60 -34.25 -30.46
CA ARG A 81 -13.05 -34.39 -30.42
C ARG A 81 -13.50 -35.84 -30.41
N LYS A 82 -13.02 -36.64 -31.35
CA LYS A 82 -13.38 -38.05 -31.43
C LYS A 82 -12.99 -38.80 -30.16
N ALA A 83 -11.81 -38.49 -29.61
CA ALA A 83 -11.33 -39.08 -28.35
C ALA A 83 -12.18 -38.64 -27.14
N SER A 84 -12.57 -37.37 -27.06
CA SER A 84 -13.34 -36.84 -25.92
C SER A 84 -14.80 -37.31 -25.92
N GLU A 85 -15.42 -37.45 -27.11
CA GLU A 85 -16.77 -38.02 -27.26
C GLU A 85 -16.83 -39.47 -26.75
N GLN A 86 -15.79 -40.26 -27.00
CA GLN A 86 -15.68 -41.64 -26.49
C GLN A 86 -15.51 -41.72 -24.98
N CYS A 87 -15.07 -40.63 -24.34
CA CYS A 87 -14.75 -40.57 -22.91
C CYS A 87 -15.74 -39.72 -22.10
N GLY A 88 -16.79 -39.18 -22.73
CA GLY A 88 -17.79 -38.35 -22.04
C GLY A 88 -17.25 -36.99 -21.57
N VAL A 89 -16.20 -36.47 -22.21
CA VAL A 89 -15.54 -35.20 -21.89
C VAL A 89 -15.99 -34.12 -22.88
N ARG A 90 -16.28 -32.91 -22.37
CA ARG A 90 -16.71 -31.77 -23.20
C ARG A 90 -15.55 -30.87 -23.58
N LEU A 91 -15.58 -30.40 -24.83
CA LEU A 91 -14.56 -29.53 -25.40
C LEU A 91 -14.99 -28.05 -25.51
N TYR A 92 -14.11 -27.15 -25.04
CA TYR A 92 -14.21 -25.70 -25.19
C TYR A 92 -12.94 -25.07 -25.77
N LEU A 93 -13.09 -24.05 -26.62
CA LEU A 93 -11.99 -23.17 -27.03
C LEU A 93 -11.85 -22.03 -26.03
N ALA A 94 -10.61 -21.70 -25.65
CA ALA A 94 -10.34 -20.60 -24.76
C ALA A 94 -9.20 -19.71 -25.28
N SER A 95 -9.40 -18.39 -25.20
CA SER A 95 -8.30 -17.43 -25.22
C SER A 95 -7.81 -17.25 -23.79
N ILE A 96 -6.51 -17.37 -23.57
CA ILE A 96 -5.84 -17.35 -22.27
C ILE A 96 -4.94 -16.12 -22.21
N GLU A 97 -5.14 -15.26 -21.22
CA GLU A 97 -4.23 -14.17 -20.89
C GLU A 97 -3.57 -14.45 -19.54
N LYS A 98 -2.24 -14.52 -19.52
CA LYS A 98 -1.42 -14.60 -18.31
C LYS A 98 -0.80 -13.23 -18.07
N THR A 99 -1.15 -12.61 -16.95
CA THR A 99 -0.50 -11.39 -16.45
C THR A 99 0.46 -11.78 -15.35
N LYS A 100 1.76 -11.50 -15.55
CA LYS A 100 2.80 -11.72 -14.54
C LYS A 100 3.29 -10.36 -14.07
N ILE A 101 3.09 -10.07 -12.78
CA ILE A 101 3.59 -8.86 -12.14
C ILE A 101 4.86 -9.23 -11.37
N CYS A 102 5.95 -8.56 -11.70
CA CYS A 102 7.24 -8.72 -11.03
C CYS A 102 7.75 -7.36 -10.56
N CYS A 103 8.54 -7.36 -9.49
CA CYS A 103 9.40 -6.22 -9.23
C CYS A 103 10.44 -6.15 -10.36
N VAL A 104 10.90 -4.95 -10.74
CA VAL A 104 11.90 -4.76 -11.82
C VAL A 104 13.18 -5.61 -11.59
N ASP A 105 13.48 -5.92 -10.33
CA ASP A 105 14.61 -6.77 -9.90
C ASP A 105 14.42 -8.27 -10.24
N ASP A 106 13.19 -8.76 -10.44
CA ASP A 106 12.90 -10.20 -10.63
C ASP A 106 13.05 -10.68 -12.08
N CYS A 107 13.21 -9.76 -13.03
CA CYS A 107 13.34 -10.07 -14.46
C CYS A 107 14.74 -10.54 -14.83
N TYR A 108 15.73 -10.37 -13.93
CA TYR A 108 17.13 -10.70 -14.19
C TYR A 108 17.78 -11.66 -13.20
N ASP A 109 17.27 -11.82 -11.96
CA ASP A 109 17.92 -12.67 -10.96
C ASP A 109 16.92 -13.53 -10.17
N GLY A 110 17.03 -14.86 -10.35
CA GLY A 110 15.96 -15.82 -10.09
C GLY A 110 15.72 -16.23 -8.63
N TYR A 111 16.05 -15.43 -7.62
CA TYR A 111 16.16 -15.97 -6.25
C TYR A 111 15.31 -15.43 -5.11
N TYR A 112 14.62 -14.27 -5.16
CA TYR A 112 13.81 -13.82 -3.99
C TYR A 112 12.62 -12.88 -4.33
N GLY A 113 11.79 -13.21 -5.33
CA GLY A 113 10.62 -12.41 -5.72
C GLY A 113 9.26 -13.04 -5.38
N ARG A 114 8.32 -12.24 -4.85
CA ARG A 114 6.88 -12.61 -4.83
C ARG A 114 6.32 -12.40 -6.24
N LYS A 115 6.26 -13.47 -7.03
CA LYS A 115 5.63 -13.48 -8.36
C LYS A 115 4.13 -13.64 -8.20
N PHE A 116 3.34 -12.72 -8.76
CA PHE A 116 1.89 -12.88 -8.88
C PHE A 116 1.55 -13.15 -10.35
N SER A 117 0.90 -14.27 -10.62
CA SER A 117 0.39 -14.62 -11.95
C SER A 117 -1.13 -14.66 -11.89
N ARG A 118 -1.80 -14.00 -12.83
CA ARG A 118 -3.26 -14.08 -12.99
C ARG A 118 -3.59 -14.58 -14.38
N HIS A 119 -4.51 -15.54 -14.49
CA HIS A 119 -4.88 -16.16 -15.74
C HIS A 119 -6.36 -15.90 -16.04
N ARG A 120 -6.66 -15.20 -17.13
CA ARG A 120 -8.05 -14.86 -17.53
C ARG A 120 -8.42 -15.53 -18.84
N HIS A 121 -9.64 -16.06 -18.91
CA HIS A 121 -10.12 -16.76 -20.10
C HIS A 121 -11.42 -16.19 -20.67
N LYS A 122 -11.51 -16.20 -22.00
CA LYS A 122 -12.78 -16.18 -22.73
C LYS A 122 -13.03 -17.57 -23.34
N VAL A 123 -14.11 -18.22 -22.91
CA VAL A 123 -14.44 -19.60 -23.26
C VAL A 123 -15.59 -19.61 -24.26
N VAL A 124 -15.37 -20.22 -25.43
CA VAL A 124 -16.36 -20.37 -26.49
C VAL A 124 -16.74 -21.85 -26.61
N GLY A 125 -18.03 -22.12 -26.48
CA GLY A 125 -18.63 -23.43 -26.68
C GLY A 125 -18.77 -23.78 -28.15
N TYR A 126 -19.10 -25.02 -28.44
CA TYR A 126 -19.15 -25.57 -29.81
C TYR A 126 -20.11 -24.85 -30.77
N ASN A 127 -21.12 -24.13 -30.25
CA ASN A 127 -22.07 -23.34 -31.06
C ASN A 127 -21.60 -21.90 -31.32
N ASP A 128 -20.30 -21.62 -31.15
CA ASP A 128 -19.73 -20.26 -31.14
C ASP A 128 -20.37 -19.31 -30.10
N GLN A 129 -21.05 -19.88 -29.10
CA GLN A 129 -21.58 -19.12 -27.96
C GLN A 129 -20.50 -18.96 -26.90
N VAL A 130 -20.36 -17.74 -26.41
CA VAL A 130 -19.53 -17.45 -25.24
C VAL A 130 -20.15 -18.13 -24.01
N VAL A 131 -19.40 -19.04 -23.40
CA VAL A 131 -19.81 -19.82 -22.23
C VAL A 131 -19.33 -19.16 -20.94
N ALA A 132 -18.19 -18.46 -20.99
CA ALA A 132 -17.67 -17.68 -19.86
C ALA A 132 -16.67 -16.60 -20.33
N GLU A 133 -16.63 -15.48 -19.61
CA GLU A 133 -15.69 -14.36 -19.81
C GLU A 133 -15.08 -13.97 -18.45
N ASP A 134 -13.82 -13.51 -18.47
CA ASP A 134 -13.06 -13.03 -17.29
C ASP A 134 -12.99 -14.02 -16.12
N VAL A 135 -12.91 -15.32 -16.41
CA VAL A 135 -12.73 -16.36 -15.38
C VAL A 135 -11.27 -16.45 -14.97
N ASP A 136 -11.01 -16.27 -13.67
CA ASP A 136 -9.70 -16.45 -13.05
C ASP A 136 -9.43 -17.93 -12.75
N LEU A 137 -8.35 -18.48 -13.30
CA LEU A 137 -7.97 -19.88 -13.09
C LEU A 137 -7.02 -20.11 -11.91
N GLY A 138 -6.58 -19.06 -11.21
CA GLY A 138 -5.52 -19.16 -10.20
C GLY A 138 -4.18 -19.55 -10.83
N ASP A 139 -3.27 -20.12 -10.04
CA ASP A 139 -1.96 -20.55 -10.53
C ASP A 139 -2.08 -21.81 -11.40
N LEU A 140 -1.84 -21.67 -12.70
CA LEU A 140 -1.70 -22.81 -13.62
C LEU A 140 -0.37 -23.51 -13.35
N ASP A 141 -0.43 -24.80 -13.03
CA ASP A 141 0.77 -25.65 -12.90
C ASP A 141 1.10 -26.38 -14.21
N ASP A 142 2.33 -26.86 -14.34
CA ASP A 142 2.83 -27.57 -15.53
C ASP A 142 2.08 -28.88 -15.82
N THR A 143 1.29 -29.38 -14.86
CA THR A 143 0.44 -30.57 -15.03
C THR A 143 -0.88 -30.24 -15.71
N MET A 144 -1.25 -28.96 -15.77
CA MET A 144 -2.42 -28.44 -16.48
C MET A 144 -2.12 -27.98 -17.91
N LEU A 145 -0.86 -27.75 -18.29
CA LEU A 145 -0.46 -27.19 -19.59
C LEU A 145 0.13 -28.25 -20.53
N VAL A 146 -0.31 -28.25 -21.80
CA VAL A 146 0.23 -29.12 -22.86
C VAL A 146 0.50 -28.28 -24.12
N PRO A 147 1.76 -28.04 -24.51
CA PRO A 147 2.98 -28.42 -23.78
C PRO A 147 3.18 -27.56 -22.52
N GLY A 148 3.91 -28.10 -21.53
CA GLY A 148 4.08 -27.48 -20.20
C GLY A 148 4.85 -26.15 -20.21
N ASP A 149 5.59 -25.87 -21.28
CA ASP A 149 6.44 -24.69 -21.50
C ASP A 149 5.74 -23.59 -22.31
N ALA A 150 4.42 -23.64 -22.48
CA ALA A 150 3.68 -22.75 -23.39
C ALA A 150 3.82 -21.24 -23.12
N PHE A 151 4.28 -20.84 -21.92
CA PHE A 151 4.53 -19.46 -21.53
C PHE A 151 6.03 -19.15 -21.31
N ASP A 152 6.93 -20.10 -21.59
CA ASP A 152 8.39 -19.89 -21.58
C ASP A 152 8.83 -19.26 -22.91
N ARG A 153 8.40 -18.01 -23.11
CA ARG A 153 8.72 -17.16 -24.27
C ARG A 153 8.74 -15.69 -23.84
N ASP A 154 9.03 -14.79 -24.78
CA ASP A 154 8.91 -13.34 -24.55
C ASP A 154 7.43 -12.91 -24.41
N PRO A 155 7.12 -11.91 -23.58
CA PRO A 155 5.77 -11.38 -23.40
C PRO A 155 5.23 -10.70 -24.66
N ASP A 156 3.92 -10.68 -24.81
CA ASP A 156 3.26 -9.98 -25.92
C ASP A 156 3.15 -8.47 -25.66
N GLU A 157 3.04 -8.06 -24.39
CA GLU A 157 3.04 -6.65 -23.93
C GLU A 157 3.77 -6.48 -22.59
N ASP A 158 4.40 -5.32 -22.41
CA ASP A 158 5.10 -4.93 -21.18
C ASP A 158 4.63 -3.54 -20.70
N GLU A 159 4.29 -3.41 -19.41
CA GLU A 159 3.96 -2.14 -18.76
C GLU A 159 4.90 -1.86 -17.58
N PHE A 160 5.44 -0.64 -17.51
CA PHE A 160 6.35 -0.21 -16.44
C PHE A 160 5.69 0.82 -15.52
N GLN A 161 5.76 0.59 -14.21
CA GLN A 161 5.33 1.55 -13.19
C GLN A 161 6.52 1.95 -12.31
N GLY A 162 6.80 3.27 -12.26
CA GLY A 162 7.89 3.84 -11.46
C GLY A 162 7.61 3.86 -9.95
N TYR A 163 8.65 4.14 -9.16
CA TYR A 163 8.63 4.19 -7.70
C TYR A 163 7.74 5.31 -7.15
N THR A 164 6.84 5.01 -6.19
CA THR A 164 5.95 6.01 -5.57
C THR A 164 5.98 5.94 -4.03
N GLY A 165 6.91 6.67 -3.41
CA GLY A 165 6.98 6.80 -1.96
C GLY A 165 7.52 5.56 -1.25
N ASN A 166 6.66 4.64 -0.80
CA ASN A 166 7.05 3.44 -0.04
C ASN A 166 7.04 2.14 -0.89
N GLU A 167 6.68 2.22 -2.18
CA GLU A 167 6.54 1.06 -3.06
C GLU A 167 7.61 1.04 -4.16
N GLY A 168 8.15 -0.16 -4.41
CA GLY A 168 9.14 -0.45 -5.43
C GLY A 168 8.54 -0.45 -6.85
N ALA A 169 9.37 -0.26 -7.88
CA ALA A 169 8.94 -0.32 -9.27
C ALA A 169 8.54 -1.75 -9.68
N SER A 170 7.50 -1.84 -10.50
CA SER A 170 6.99 -3.11 -11.03
C SER A 170 6.95 -3.09 -12.55
N VAL A 171 7.20 -4.26 -13.14
CA VAL A 171 6.99 -4.55 -14.55
C VAL A 171 5.89 -5.59 -14.66
N THR A 172 4.89 -5.29 -15.47
CA THR A 172 3.79 -6.20 -15.80
C THR A 172 4.07 -6.78 -17.17
N HIS A 173 4.28 -8.09 -17.23
CA HIS A 173 4.43 -8.86 -18.47
C HIS A 173 3.09 -9.52 -18.80
N ILE A 174 2.57 -9.32 -20.01
CA ILE A 174 1.30 -9.89 -20.48
C ILE A 174 1.59 -10.90 -21.58
N TYR A 175 1.10 -12.13 -21.42
CA TYR A 175 1.19 -13.20 -22.40
C TYR A 175 -0.21 -13.63 -22.82
N ARG A 176 -0.46 -13.73 -24.11
CA ARG A 176 -1.71 -14.17 -24.74
C ARG A 176 -1.47 -15.43 -25.54
N GLN A 177 -2.24 -16.47 -25.24
CA GLN A 177 -2.15 -17.74 -25.95
C GLN A 177 -3.56 -18.30 -26.17
N THR A 178 -3.76 -19.09 -27.22
CA THR A 178 -5.04 -19.79 -27.45
C THR A 178 -4.88 -21.25 -27.07
N GLY A 179 -5.78 -21.75 -26.22
CA GLY A 179 -5.76 -23.12 -25.72
C GLY A 179 -7.14 -23.75 -25.65
N TYR A 180 -7.16 -25.05 -25.40
CA TYR A 180 -8.34 -25.88 -25.30
C TYR A 180 -8.51 -26.37 -23.85
N THR A 181 -9.72 -26.39 -23.27
CA THR A 181 -9.93 -26.86 -21.88
C THR A 181 -10.76 -28.16 -21.81
N ASN A 182 -10.22 -29.25 -21.25
CA ASN A 182 -10.97 -30.48 -20.91
C ASN A 182 -11.60 -30.38 -19.52
N HIS A 183 -12.86 -30.80 -19.39
CA HIS A 183 -13.49 -31.05 -18.10
C HIS A 183 -14.05 -32.47 -18.05
N PRO A 184 -13.74 -33.28 -17.01
CA PRO A 184 -14.48 -34.52 -16.78
C PRO A 184 -15.94 -34.15 -16.52
N GLY A 185 -16.88 -35.06 -16.82
CA GLY A 185 -18.34 -34.86 -16.85
C GLY A 185 -19.05 -34.34 -15.58
N TYR A 186 -18.39 -33.55 -14.74
CA TYR A 186 -18.92 -32.72 -13.67
C TYR A 186 -18.44 -31.27 -13.81
N PHE A 187 -18.77 -30.62 -14.94
CA PHE A 187 -18.98 -29.18 -14.93
C PHE A 187 -20.43 -28.91 -14.53
N SER A 188 -20.69 -28.90 -13.23
CA SER A 188 -21.81 -28.14 -12.69
C SER A 188 -21.40 -26.67 -12.69
N PHE A 189 -21.69 -25.95 -13.78
CA PHE A 189 -22.10 -24.57 -13.59
C PHE A 189 -23.39 -24.63 -12.77
N CYS A 190 -23.27 -24.37 -11.47
CA CYS A 190 -24.43 -24.13 -10.61
C CYS A 190 -24.87 -22.68 -10.84
N LEU A 191 -25.59 -22.45 -11.92
CA LEU A 191 -26.66 -21.46 -11.95
C LEU A 191 -27.94 -22.27 -12.12
N CYS A 192 -28.85 -22.18 -11.13
CA CYS A 192 -30.26 -22.53 -11.33
C CYS A 192 -30.70 -21.95 -12.69
N THR A 193 -31.29 -22.73 -13.58
CA THR A 193 -32.73 -22.99 -13.53
C THR A 193 -33.15 -24.33 -14.15
N SER A 194 -34.15 -24.92 -13.47
CA SER A 194 -35.16 -25.91 -13.91
C SER A 194 -34.74 -27.35 -14.24
N SER A 195 -35.21 -28.26 -13.36
CA SER A 195 -35.67 -29.66 -13.55
C SER A 195 -34.66 -30.66 -14.12
N SER A 196 -34.44 -31.87 -13.60
CA SER A 196 -35.16 -32.73 -12.65
C SER A 196 -34.29 -33.96 -12.35
N GLU A 197 -34.36 -34.50 -11.12
CA GLU A 197 -34.23 -35.94 -10.73
C GLU A 197 -32.92 -36.69 -11.13
N THR A 198 -32.12 -37.37 -10.29
CA THR A 198 -32.21 -37.94 -8.94
C THR A 198 -30.79 -38.45 -8.53
N GLY A 199 -30.40 -38.33 -7.26
CA GLY A 199 -29.23 -38.99 -6.61
C GLY A 199 -27.86 -38.36 -6.91
N ASP A 200 -27.14 -37.74 -5.96
CA ASP A 200 -26.63 -38.36 -4.75
C ASP A 200 -26.36 -37.30 -3.64
N LYS A 201 -27.17 -37.35 -2.57
CA LYS A 201 -27.19 -36.34 -1.48
C LYS A 201 -25.96 -36.40 -0.56
N ALA A 202 -25.11 -37.43 -0.65
CA ALA A 202 -23.86 -37.51 0.09
C ALA A 202 -22.78 -36.57 -0.49
N GLN A 203 -22.76 -36.42 -1.82
CA GLN A 203 -21.79 -35.58 -2.53
C GLN A 203 -22.09 -34.08 -2.33
N GLU A 204 -23.38 -33.72 -2.28
CA GLU A 204 -23.83 -32.34 -2.05
C GLU A 204 -23.51 -31.85 -0.63
N LEU A 205 -23.57 -32.75 0.36
CA LEU A 205 -23.24 -32.46 1.75
C LEU A 205 -21.73 -32.30 1.98
N GLN A 206 -20.90 -33.17 1.37
CA GLN A 206 -19.43 -33.07 1.41
C GLN A 206 -18.92 -31.78 0.75
N ASN A 207 -19.49 -31.40 -0.39
CA ASN A 207 -19.13 -30.16 -1.10
C ASN A 207 -19.56 -28.89 -0.35
N THR A 208 -20.60 -28.98 0.49
CA THR A 208 -21.09 -27.83 1.28
C THR A 208 -20.26 -27.64 2.55
N VAL A 209 -19.86 -28.72 3.22
CA VAL A 209 -18.96 -28.67 4.39
C VAL A 209 -17.54 -28.21 3.99
N ALA A 210 -17.04 -28.63 2.83
CA ALA A 210 -15.75 -28.18 2.30
C ALA A 210 -15.75 -26.68 1.92
N ARG A 211 -16.86 -26.16 1.38
CA ARG A 211 -17.01 -24.71 1.08
C ARG A 211 -17.10 -23.84 2.34
N MET A 212 -17.84 -24.30 3.36
CA MET A 212 -17.91 -23.59 4.64
C MET A 212 -16.54 -23.53 5.33
N ALA A 213 -15.71 -24.57 5.20
CA ALA A 213 -14.35 -24.60 5.76
C ALA A 213 -13.39 -23.61 5.07
N LEU A 214 -13.55 -23.45 3.75
CA LEU A 214 -12.76 -22.51 2.94
C LEU A 214 -13.16 -21.05 3.17
N GLU A 215 -14.44 -20.77 3.45
CA GLU A 215 -14.93 -19.40 3.69
C GLU A 215 -14.69 -18.89 5.13
N ILE A 216 -14.52 -19.77 6.12
CA ILE A 216 -14.32 -19.38 7.53
C ILE A 216 -12.83 -19.16 7.88
N GLY A 217 -11.91 -19.78 7.14
CA GLY A 217 -10.46 -19.52 7.29
C GLY A 217 -9.79 -20.07 8.55
N GLU A 218 -10.45 -20.94 9.34
CA GLU A 218 -9.85 -21.58 10.53
C GLU A 218 -9.92 -23.12 10.48
N LEU A 219 -8.75 -23.75 10.26
CA LEU A 219 -8.59 -25.18 9.97
C LEU A 219 -8.83 -26.12 11.18
N GLU A 220 -8.66 -25.64 12.42
CA GLU A 220 -8.82 -26.49 13.61
C GLU A 220 -10.27 -26.59 14.11
N LEU A 221 -11.10 -25.57 13.86
CA LEU A 221 -12.53 -25.63 14.10
C LEU A 221 -13.22 -26.65 13.16
N PHE A 222 -12.68 -26.77 11.95
CA PHE A 222 -13.12 -27.71 10.93
C PHE A 222 -12.90 -29.18 11.32
N LYS A 223 -11.71 -29.51 11.85
CA LYS A 223 -11.39 -30.87 12.33
C LYS A 223 -12.34 -31.35 13.43
N GLN A 224 -12.62 -30.50 14.41
CA GLN A 224 -13.49 -30.84 15.56
C GLN A 224 -14.96 -31.08 15.13
N CYS A 225 -15.45 -30.34 14.14
CA CYS A 225 -16.80 -30.53 13.59
C CYS A 225 -16.97 -31.86 12.84
N VAL A 226 -15.96 -32.29 12.10
CA VAL A 226 -15.98 -33.55 11.33
C VAL A 226 -15.97 -34.77 12.25
N GLU A 227 -15.26 -34.70 13.38
CA GLU A 227 -15.19 -35.79 14.37
C GLU A 227 -16.51 -36.00 15.13
N THR A 228 -17.37 -34.98 15.23
CA THR A 228 -18.57 -34.99 16.07
C THR A 228 -19.82 -35.60 15.38
N LEU A 229 -19.81 -35.75 14.05
CA LEU A 229 -21.02 -36.06 13.25
C LEU A 229 -21.21 -37.52 12.84
N SER A 230 -20.57 -38.47 13.53
CA SER A 230 -20.77 -39.89 13.26
C SER A 230 -22.10 -40.42 13.88
N GLY A 231 -23.19 -40.39 13.09
CA GLY A 231 -24.36 -41.28 13.23
C GLY A 231 -25.63 -40.74 13.95
N MET A 232 -26.81 -41.20 13.45
CA MET A 232 -28.18 -41.22 14.06
C MET A 232 -29.07 -39.96 13.81
N LEU A 233 -30.34 -39.95 13.35
CA LEU A 233 -31.45 -40.92 13.13
C LEU A 233 -32.58 -40.33 12.20
N SER A 234 -33.69 -41.09 11.96
CA SER A 234 -34.44 -41.25 10.67
C SER A 234 -35.63 -40.30 10.29
N PRO A 235 -36.05 -40.31 8.99
CA PRO A 235 -36.95 -39.32 8.35
C PRO A 235 -38.45 -39.35 8.72
N THR A 236 -38.97 -40.43 9.31
CA THR A 236 -40.43 -40.64 9.45
C THR A 236 -41.08 -39.71 10.46
N VAL A 237 -40.30 -39.17 11.41
CA VAL A 237 -40.78 -38.25 12.45
C VAL A 237 -40.94 -36.81 11.91
N GLY A 238 -40.15 -36.42 10.91
CA GLY A 238 -40.20 -35.08 10.30
C GLY A 238 -41.50 -34.81 9.53
N SER A 239 -42.02 -35.80 8.83
CA SER A 239 -43.25 -35.65 8.02
C SER A 239 -44.51 -35.41 8.86
N SER A 240 -44.62 -36.00 10.05
CA SER A 240 -45.80 -35.83 10.92
C SER A 240 -45.89 -34.42 11.52
N ILE A 241 -44.75 -33.78 11.78
CA ILE A 241 -44.66 -32.43 12.34
C ILE A 241 -44.97 -31.37 11.27
N GLY A 242 -44.44 -31.56 10.05
CA GLY A 242 -44.73 -30.68 8.92
C GLY A 242 -46.23 -30.62 8.59
N LYS A 243 -46.93 -31.75 8.69
CA LYS A 243 -48.38 -31.82 8.45
C LYS A 243 -49.20 -31.06 9.50
N ALA A 244 -48.84 -31.17 10.78
CA ALA A 244 -49.54 -30.47 11.86
C ALA A 244 -49.37 -28.93 11.82
N ILE A 245 -48.23 -28.45 11.30
CA ILE A 245 -47.96 -27.01 11.12
C ILE A 245 -48.76 -26.43 9.96
N LEU A 246 -48.90 -27.21 8.87
CA LEU A 246 -49.68 -26.85 7.69
C LEU A 246 -51.18 -26.74 7.99
N ASP A 247 -51.73 -27.63 8.83
CA ASP A 247 -53.18 -27.71 9.05
C ASP A 247 -53.72 -26.69 10.07
N HIS A 248 -52.90 -26.23 11.04
CA HIS A 248 -53.41 -25.49 12.20
C HIS A 248 -52.61 -24.25 12.65
N GLY A 249 -51.46 -23.98 12.02
CA GLY A 249 -50.65 -22.79 12.31
C GLY A 249 -49.90 -22.81 13.66
N LEU A 250 -48.86 -21.99 13.77
CA LEU A 250 -47.94 -21.94 14.91
C LEU A 250 -48.57 -21.65 16.30
N PRO A 251 -49.62 -20.81 16.45
CA PRO A 251 -50.17 -20.48 17.77
C PRO A 251 -50.78 -21.67 18.52
N ALA A 252 -51.39 -22.63 17.81
CA ALA A 252 -51.98 -23.84 18.39
C ALA A 252 -50.93 -24.81 18.98
N LEU A 253 -49.70 -24.72 18.49
CA LEU A 253 -48.57 -25.56 18.93
C LEU A 253 -47.79 -24.94 20.10
N ARG A 254 -48.01 -23.67 20.41
CA ARG A 254 -47.26 -22.93 21.44
C ARG A 254 -47.31 -23.57 22.84
N PRO A 255 -48.47 -24.03 23.36
CA PRO A 255 -48.52 -24.68 24.68
C PRO A 255 -47.82 -26.04 24.72
N ILE A 256 -47.72 -26.74 23.58
CA ILE A 256 -47.03 -28.02 23.43
C ILE A 256 -45.52 -27.78 23.35
N LEU A 257 -45.10 -26.77 22.58
CA LEU A 257 -43.71 -26.33 22.46
C LEU A 257 -43.16 -25.84 23.80
N ASP A 258 -43.89 -25.03 24.55
CA ASP A 258 -43.49 -24.55 25.88
C ASP A 258 -43.32 -25.72 26.88
N ARG A 259 -44.06 -26.81 26.70
CA ARG A 259 -43.89 -28.07 27.47
C ARG A 259 -42.64 -28.85 27.06
N ILE A 260 -42.32 -28.83 25.77
CA ILE A 260 -41.12 -29.48 25.20
C ILE A 260 -39.84 -28.73 25.59
N PHE A 261 -39.92 -27.41 25.84
CA PHE A 261 -38.78 -26.55 26.20
C PHE A 261 -38.56 -26.37 27.72
N SER A 262 -39.21 -27.18 28.56
CA SER A 262 -38.79 -27.41 29.95
C SER A 262 -37.42 -28.10 30.00
N PRO A 263 -36.57 -27.86 31.02
CA PRO A 263 -35.13 -28.05 30.88
C PRO A 263 -34.75 -29.53 30.99
N MET A 264 -34.40 -30.16 29.86
CA MET A 264 -33.05 -30.68 29.63
C MET A 264 -32.93 -31.53 28.35
N THR A 265 -31.71 -31.49 27.81
CA THR A 265 -30.99 -32.54 27.07
C THR A 265 -31.44 -32.91 25.66
N GLY A 266 -30.59 -32.56 24.69
CA GLY A 266 -30.59 -33.22 23.38
C GLY A 266 -29.93 -32.37 22.29
N ALA A 267 -28.63 -32.59 22.06
CA ALA A 267 -27.77 -31.83 21.14
C ALA A 267 -28.19 -31.81 19.66
N VAL A 268 -29.21 -32.58 19.27
CA VAL A 268 -29.72 -32.60 17.89
C VAL A 268 -30.63 -31.40 17.57
N ARG A 269 -31.17 -30.70 18.58
CA ARG A 269 -31.98 -29.47 18.38
C ARG A 269 -31.19 -28.17 18.21
N GLN A 270 -29.86 -28.19 18.33
CA GLN A 270 -29.04 -26.98 18.13
C GLN A 270 -28.64 -26.77 16.66
N LEU A 271 -28.57 -27.83 15.85
CA LEU A 271 -28.12 -27.75 14.45
C LEU A 271 -29.22 -27.32 13.48
N GLU A 272 -30.48 -27.73 13.68
CA GLU A 272 -31.62 -27.15 12.92
C GLU A 272 -31.89 -25.69 13.31
N LEU A 273 -31.59 -25.29 14.56
CA LEU A 273 -31.66 -23.89 14.98
C LEU A 273 -30.58 -23.05 14.27
N LEU A 274 -29.36 -23.57 14.15
CA LEU A 274 -28.28 -22.92 13.39
C LEU A 274 -28.61 -22.80 11.90
N PHE A 275 -29.19 -23.85 11.30
CA PHE A 275 -29.64 -23.84 9.91
C PHE A 275 -30.76 -22.81 9.68
N ASN A 276 -31.70 -22.68 10.61
CA ASN A 276 -32.77 -21.68 10.56
C ASN A 276 -32.29 -20.24 10.85
N ILE A 277 -31.25 -20.04 11.69
CA ILE A 277 -30.60 -18.74 11.93
C ILE A 277 -29.87 -18.25 10.67
N ILE A 278 -29.15 -19.15 9.98
CA ILE A 278 -28.45 -18.84 8.72
C ILE A 278 -29.46 -18.54 7.60
N ARG A 279 -30.59 -19.27 7.55
CA ARG A 279 -31.66 -19.00 6.58
C ARG A 279 -32.40 -17.68 6.85
N ALA A 280 -32.52 -17.27 8.12
CA ALA A 280 -33.11 -16.00 8.55
C ALA A 280 -32.16 -14.78 8.41
N TYR A 281 -30.84 -14.99 8.29
CA TYR A 281 -29.87 -13.94 7.96
C TYR A 281 -30.11 -13.29 6.58
N ARG A 282 -30.92 -13.93 5.72
CA ARG A 282 -31.28 -13.45 4.37
C ARG A 282 -32.55 -12.58 4.28
N SER A 283 -33.18 -12.13 5.38
CA SER A 283 -34.28 -11.15 5.31
C SER A 283 -33.88 -9.77 5.88
N GLU A 284 -34.08 -8.71 5.09
CA GLU A 284 -33.66 -7.31 5.33
C GLU A 284 -34.40 -6.56 6.45
N ASP A 285 -34.64 -7.16 7.62
CA ASP A 285 -35.29 -6.48 8.75
C ASP A 285 -34.27 -6.13 9.86
N MET A 286 -33.91 -4.84 9.93
CA MET A 286 -32.89 -4.28 10.83
C MET A 286 -33.28 -4.30 12.31
N ASN A 287 -34.57 -4.37 12.65
CA ASN A 287 -35.01 -4.39 14.06
C ASN A 287 -34.75 -5.75 14.74
N PHE A 288 -34.56 -6.82 13.97
CA PHE A 288 -34.28 -8.14 14.53
C PHE A 288 -32.77 -8.41 14.76
N LYS A 289 -31.88 -7.68 14.08
CA LYS A 289 -30.42 -7.71 14.31
C LYS A 289 -30.04 -7.22 15.71
N HIS A 290 -30.77 -6.24 16.23
CA HIS A 290 -30.61 -5.76 17.61
C HIS A 290 -31.06 -6.81 18.65
N CYS A 291 -32.15 -7.55 18.38
CA CYS A 291 -32.55 -8.67 19.23
C CYS A 291 -31.54 -9.81 19.22
N LEU A 292 -30.89 -10.08 18.08
CA LEU A 292 -29.86 -11.11 17.95
C LEU A 292 -28.57 -10.73 18.71
N LEU A 293 -28.14 -9.47 18.63
CA LEU A 293 -27.03 -8.94 19.44
C LEU A 293 -27.37 -8.93 20.94
N TYR A 294 -28.63 -8.67 21.30
CA TYR A 294 -29.10 -8.74 22.69
C TYR A 294 -29.13 -10.19 23.22
N ILE A 295 -29.52 -11.17 22.40
CA ILE A 295 -29.51 -12.59 22.76
C ILE A 295 -28.09 -13.15 22.83
N ILE A 296 -27.21 -12.76 21.89
CA ILE A 296 -25.78 -13.08 21.93
C ILE A 296 -25.12 -12.42 23.15
N GLY A 297 -25.50 -11.18 23.46
CA GLY A 297 -25.09 -10.46 24.67
C GLY A 297 -25.57 -11.15 25.95
N LEU A 298 -26.80 -11.68 25.97
CA LEU A 298 -27.33 -12.47 27.08
C LEU A 298 -26.60 -13.82 27.22
N ILE A 299 -26.24 -14.48 26.12
CA ILE A 299 -25.47 -15.74 26.11
C ILE A 299 -24.04 -15.51 26.62
N ILE A 300 -23.41 -14.40 26.22
CA ILE A 300 -22.08 -13.99 26.69
C ILE A 300 -22.14 -13.57 28.17
N GLN A 301 -23.16 -12.80 28.57
CA GLN A 301 -23.40 -12.46 29.99
C GLN A 301 -23.71 -13.70 30.84
N TYR A 302 -24.43 -14.70 30.32
CA TYR A 302 -24.70 -15.94 31.06
C TYR A 302 -23.45 -16.80 31.26
N ARG A 303 -22.46 -16.72 30.35
CA ARG A 303 -21.16 -17.39 30.50
C ARG A 303 -20.23 -16.68 31.48
N VAL A 304 -20.34 -15.35 31.61
CA VAL A 304 -19.54 -14.55 32.56
C VAL A 304 -20.19 -14.50 33.96
N ALA A 305 -21.52 -14.64 34.06
CA ALA A 305 -22.26 -14.60 35.32
C ALA A 305 -22.30 -15.93 36.10
N TYR A 306 -21.78 -17.04 35.55
CA TYR A 306 -21.70 -18.33 36.24
C TYR A 306 -20.36 -18.59 36.96
N GLN A 307 -19.54 -17.54 37.17
CA GLN A 307 -18.40 -17.58 38.08
C GLN A 307 -18.47 -16.61 39.27
N HIS A 308 -19.47 -15.74 39.38
CA HIS A 308 -19.74 -15.01 40.62
C HIS A 308 -21.24 -14.86 40.84
N THR A 309 -21.72 -15.53 41.89
CA THR A 309 -23.12 -15.64 42.26
C THR A 309 -23.62 -14.35 42.91
N TYR A 310 -24.84 -13.95 42.52
CA TYR A 310 -25.79 -13.04 43.18
C TYR A 310 -25.34 -11.60 43.50
N MET A 311 -25.86 -10.60 42.77
CA MET A 311 -26.59 -9.41 43.29
C MET A 311 -26.87 -8.36 42.20
N HIS A 312 -28.01 -7.66 42.34
CA HIS A 312 -28.67 -6.72 41.41
C HIS A 312 -27.80 -5.63 40.73
N PRO A 313 -27.91 -5.41 39.40
CA PRO A 313 -27.19 -4.37 38.69
C PRO A 313 -28.08 -3.13 38.44
N THR A 314 -28.03 -2.13 39.31
CA THR A 314 -28.53 -0.78 38.95
C THR A 314 -27.87 0.38 39.66
N LYS A 315 -26.85 0.15 40.51
CA LYS A 315 -26.12 1.22 41.18
C LYS A 315 -24.59 1.21 41.03
N TYR A 316 -24.01 0.17 40.43
CA TYR A 316 -22.54 0.00 40.36
C TYR A 316 -21.89 0.48 39.04
N LEU A 317 -22.65 0.71 37.96
CA LEU A 317 -22.08 1.15 36.67
C LEU A 317 -21.69 2.63 36.62
N ARG A 318 -22.18 3.48 37.54
CA ARG A 318 -21.77 4.89 37.62
C ARG A 318 -20.49 5.12 38.43
N GLN A 319 -20.08 4.15 39.25
CA GLN A 319 -18.94 4.30 40.16
C GLN A 319 -17.68 3.59 39.66
N LEU A 320 -17.81 2.51 38.86
CA LEU A 320 -16.68 1.81 38.22
C LEU A 320 -16.10 2.51 36.99
N MET A 321 -16.79 3.48 36.39
CA MET A 321 -16.22 4.31 35.31
C MET A 321 -15.40 5.51 35.80
N TYR A 322 -15.40 5.78 37.12
CA TYR A 322 -14.67 6.91 37.71
C TYR A 322 -13.48 6.49 38.57
N SER A 323 -13.18 5.20 38.69
CA SER A 323 -12.05 4.72 39.52
C SER A 323 -11.26 3.59 38.86
N THR A 324 -10.80 3.82 37.63
CA THR A 324 -9.59 3.20 37.11
C THR A 324 -8.98 4.18 36.12
N SER A 325 -8.18 5.11 36.65
CA SER A 325 -7.01 5.64 35.97
C SER A 325 -6.01 4.50 35.69
N GLN A 326 -6.44 3.47 34.95
CA GLN A 326 -5.51 2.63 34.22
C GLN A 326 -4.96 3.55 33.14
N SER A 327 -3.72 3.99 33.35
CA SER A 327 -2.81 4.40 32.28
C SER A 327 -3.15 3.56 31.04
N ILE A 328 -3.76 4.19 30.03
CA ILE A 328 -3.86 3.59 28.70
C ILE A 328 -2.40 3.40 28.29
N THR A 329 -1.90 2.18 28.47
CA THR A 329 -0.51 1.84 28.21
C THR A 329 -0.30 1.99 26.72
N MET A 330 0.48 3.02 26.35
CA MET A 330 0.89 3.33 24.97
C MET A 330 1.80 2.20 24.47
N SER A 331 1.18 1.12 23.99
CA SER A 331 1.85 -0.16 23.76
C SER A 331 2.82 -0.15 22.58
N GLY A 332 2.63 0.75 21.61
CA GLY A 332 3.47 0.84 20.41
C GLY A 332 4.93 1.17 20.74
N VAL A 333 5.16 2.21 21.55
CA VAL A 333 6.51 2.67 21.93
C VAL A 333 7.28 1.63 22.74
N LYS A 334 6.61 0.93 23.66
CA LYS A 334 7.26 -0.06 24.55
C LYS A 334 7.87 -1.25 23.81
N ASN A 335 7.41 -1.52 22.59
CA ASN A 335 7.92 -2.62 21.76
C ASN A 335 9.25 -2.30 21.07
N TYR A 336 9.69 -1.04 21.12
CA TYR A 336 10.92 -0.57 20.45
C TYR A 336 11.79 0.22 21.44
N PRO A 337 12.45 -0.46 22.40
CA PRO A 337 13.29 0.22 23.38
C PRO A 337 14.51 0.85 22.72
N ASN A 338 14.82 2.08 23.12
CA ASN A 338 16.03 2.79 22.73
C ASN A 338 17.09 2.70 23.83
N ALA A 339 18.36 2.87 23.44
CA ALA A 339 19.45 3.06 24.39
C ALA A 339 19.23 4.34 25.23
N SER A 340 19.88 4.39 26.39
CA SER A 340 19.87 5.58 27.25
C SER A 340 20.54 6.75 26.53
N VAL A 341 19.85 7.89 26.45
CA VAL A 341 20.41 9.13 25.87
C VAL A 341 21.64 9.58 26.66
N ALA A 342 21.67 9.37 27.98
CA ALA A 342 22.82 9.73 28.81
C ALA A 342 24.06 8.89 28.46
N ASP A 343 23.87 7.60 28.18
CA ASP A 343 24.96 6.70 27.81
C ASP A 343 25.47 7.05 26.41
N LEU A 344 24.56 7.28 25.46
CA LEU A 344 24.90 7.73 24.10
C LEU A 344 25.65 9.07 24.10
N ARG A 345 25.22 10.04 24.92
CA ARG A 345 25.94 11.32 25.08
C ARG A 345 27.32 11.12 25.68
N THR A 346 27.44 10.29 26.71
CA THR A 346 28.75 9.96 27.31
C THR A 346 29.68 9.30 26.29
N GLN A 347 29.13 8.47 25.40
CA GLN A 347 29.89 7.79 24.37
C GLN A 347 30.33 8.74 23.25
N TYR A 348 29.44 9.57 22.72
CA TYR A 348 29.69 10.29 21.46
C TYR A 348 29.81 11.81 21.59
N GLN A 349 29.10 12.44 22.53
CA GLN A 349 29.07 13.90 22.61
C GLN A 349 30.46 14.47 22.93
N GLY A 350 30.84 15.51 22.20
CA GLY A 350 32.15 16.14 22.32
C GLY A 350 33.26 15.46 21.54
N ARG A 351 33.06 14.30 20.91
CA ARG A 351 34.06 13.67 20.03
C ARG A 351 33.98 14.24 18.61
N LEU A 352 35.10 14.25 17.89
CA LEU A 352 35.11 14.53 16.46
C LEU A 352 34.65 13.28 15.68
N LEU A 353 33.89 13.45 14.60
CA LEU A 353 33.46 12.32 13.75
C LEU A 353 34.64 11.43 13.31
N GLY A 354 35.78 12.07 13.00
CA GLY A 354 37.03 11.40 12.62
C GLY A 354 37.60 10.46 13.69
N GLU A 355 37.31 10.72 14.97
CA GLU A 355 37.86 10.02 16.14
C GLU A 355 36.94 8.94 16.70
N ILE A 356 35.69 8.85 16.23
CA ILE A 356 34.72 7.89 16.74
C ILE A 356 35.16 6.47 16.38
N GLU A 357 35.28 5.58 17.36
CA GLU A 357 35.44 4.15 17.09
C GLU A 357 34.08 3.59 16.67
N LEU A 358 33.96 3.17 15.41
CA LEU A 358 32.68 2.71 14.85
C LEU A 358 32.36 1.26 15.25
N GLU A 359 33.36 0.49 15.69
CA GLU A 359 33.20 -0.94 16.05
C GLU A 359 32.47 -1.75 14.96
N GLY A 360 32.69 -1.41 13.69
CA GLY A 360 32.03 -2.04 12.54
C GLY A 360 30.58 -1.60 12.28
N SER A 361 30.05 -0.62 13.01
CA SER A 361 28.68 -0.11 12.87
C SER A 361 28.64 1.28 12.21
N PRO A 362 27.93 1.46 11.10
CA PRO A 362 27.72 2.79 10.52
C PRO A 362 26.81 3.63 11.44
N LEU A 363 26.98 4.95 11.42
CA LEU A 363 26.21 5.89 12.25
C LEU A 363 25.56 6.98 11.39
N ALA A 364 24.28 7.25 11.60
CA ALA A 364 23.61 8.39 10.99
C ALA A 364 24.04 9.69 11.66
N VAL A 365 24.31 10.70 10.83
CA VAL A 365 24.74 12.04 11.23
C VAL A 365 23.75 13.06 10.67
N ILE A 366 23.32 14.00 11.52
CA ILE A 366 22.55 15.17 11.13
C ILE A 366 23.36 16.43 11.39
N ASP A 367 23.48 17.27 10.37
CA ASP A 367 23.95 18.64 10.52
C ASP A 367 22.78 19.57 10.92
N VAL A 368 22.78 20.02 12.17
CA VAL A 368 21.70 20.84 12.71
C VAL A 368 21.63 22.23 12.08
N ALA A 369 22.76 22.80 11.65
CA ALA A 369 22.77 24.12 11.02
C ALA A 369 22.07 24.09 9.67
N ILE A 370 22.36 23.07 8.86
CA ILE A 370 21.69 22.85 7.58
C ILE A 370 20.19 22.58 7.80
N ALA A 371 19.84 21.68 8.73
CA ALA A 371 18.44 21.37 9.02
C ALA A 371 17.65 22.61 9.49
N ARG A 372 18.26 23.44 10.34
CA ARG A 372 17.69 24.72 10.80
C ARG A 372 17.44 25.68 9.65
N ARG A 373 18.41 25.85 8.73
CA ARG A 373 18.26 26.69 7.53
C ARG A 373 17.14 26.18 6.62
N ASN A 374 17.05 24.88 6.39
CA ASN A 374 15.99 24.27 5.58
C ASN A 374 14.60 24.49 6.20
N CYS A 375 14.46 24.33 7.52
CA CYS A 375 13.25 24.66 8.28
C CYS A 375 12.86 26.13 8.13
N GLN A 376 13.81 27.04 8.37
CA GLN A 376 13.56 28.47 8.31
C GLN A 376 13.11 28.91 6.91
N LEU A 377 13.74 28.40 5.85
CA LEU A 377 13.36 28.76 4.49
C LEU A 377 11.91 28.37 4.15
N MET A 378 11.44 27.22 4.61
CA MET A 378 10.03 26.83 4.39
C MET A 378 9.06 27.70 5.18
N PHE A 379 9.42 28.13 6.40
CA PHE A 379 8.63 29.09 7.15
C PHE A 379 8.54 30.43 6.43
N ASP A 380 9.68 30.99 6.05
CA ASP A 380 9.74 32.27 5.35
C ASP A 380 8.95 32.21 4.04
N THR A 381 8.97 31.06 3.36
CA THR A 381 8.18 30.83 2.14
C THR A 381 6.68 30.79 2.41
N ALA A 382 6.25 30.05 3.43
CA ALA A 382 4.83 29.97 3.78
C ALA A 382 4.29 31.33 4.23
N ASP A 383 5.04 32.05 5.06
CA ASP A 383 4.71 33.38 5.55
C ASP A 383 4.62 34.40 4.40
N ALA A 384 5.60 34.40 3.48
CA ALA A 384 5.62 35.31 2.34
C ALA A 384 4.46 35.05 1.34
N LEU A 385 3.99 33.81 1.23
CA LEU A 385 2.83 33.44 0.39
C LEU A 385 1.49 33.57 1.13
N GLY A 386 1.50 33.85 2.44
CA GLY A 386 0.29 33.88 3.27
C GLY A 386 -0.43 32.53 3.34
N VAL A 387 0.30 31.42 3.18
CA VAL A 387 -0.24 30.05 3.29
C VAL A 387 0.16 29.44 4.63
N ARG A 388 -0.61 28.45 5.10
CA ARG A 388 -0.22 27.68 6.28
C ARG A 388 0.87 26.67 5.92
N PHE A 389 1.64 26.25 6.92
CA PHE A 389 2.57 25.15 6.78
C PHE A 389 2.31 24.09 7.86
N ARG A 390 2.35 22.82 7.45
CA ARG A 390 2.19 21.65 8.33
C ARG A 390 3.36 20.70 8.14
N SER A 391 4.05 20.43 9.24
CA SER A 391 5.28 19.63 9.21
C SER A 391 4.99 18.14 9.30
N HIS A 392 5.54 17.38 8.37
CA HIS A 392 5.47 15.92 8.40
C HIS A 392 6.73 15.35 9.05
N VAL A 393 6.57 14.64 10.18
CA VAL A 393 7.71 14.21 11.02
C VAL A 393 8.31 12.86 10.61
N LYS A 394 7.69 12.15 9.65
CA LYS A 394 8.06 10.76 9.30
C LYS A 394 9.49 10.60 8.80
N SER A 395 10.08 11.68 8.28
CA SER A 395 11.39 11.64 7.61
C SER A 395 12.53 11.44 8.60
N HIS A 396 12.44 12.02 9.79
CA HIS A 396 13.52 12.00 10.77
C HIS A 396 13.13 11.40 12.11
N LYS A 397 11.84 11.47 12.48
CA LYS A 397 11.28 10.89 13.71
C LYS A 397 12.07 11.22 14.98
N THR A 398 12.42 12.49 15.14
CA THR A 398 13.17 13.01 16.31
C THR A 398 12.44 14.24 16.86
N THR A 399 12.44 14.41 18.19
CA THR A 399 11.74 15.52 18.85
C THR A 399 12.38 16.85 18.47
N GLU A 400 13.70 16.84 18.35
CA GLU A 400 14.54 18.00 18.16
C GLU A 400 14.36 18.59 16.76
N LEU A 401 14.34 17.76 15.71
CA LEU A 401 14.01 18.24 14.37
C LEU A 401 12.53 18.60 14.24
N THR A 402 11.61 17.93 14.95
CA THR A 402 10.22 18.39 15.01
C THR A 402 10.13 19.79 15.62
N ARG A 403 10.91 20.10 16.65
CA ARG A 403 10.97 21.46 17.24
C ARG A 403 11.44 22.49 16.21
N LEU A 404 12.45 22.17 15.39
CA LEU A 404 12.87 23.05 14.29
C LEU A 404 11.76 23.18 13.23
N GLN A 405 11.11 22.09 12.86
CA GLN A 405 10.05 22.04 11.85
C GLN A 405 8.79 22.82 12.22
N VAL A 406 8.45 22.96 13.49
CA VAL A 406 7.23 23.68 13.95
C VAL A 406 7.53 25.09 14.46
N GLY A 407 8.82 25.41 14.63
CA GLY A 407 9.29 26.68 15.14
C GLY A 407 8.80 27.00 16.55
N GLU A 408 9.22 28.15 17.05
CA GLU A 408 8.85 28.62 18.39
C GLU A 408 7.75 29.70 18.39
N LYS A 409 7.50 30.33 17.24
CA LYS A 409 6.61 31.50 17.13
C LYS A 409 5.15 31.17 16.80
N ALA A 410 4.88 29.99 16.23
CA ALA A 410 3.54 29.65 15.77
C ALA A 410 2.61 29.29 16.94
N ASP A 411 1.46 29.96 17.04
CA ASP A 411 0.42 29.71 18.06
C ASP A 411 -0.15 28.29 17.99
N THR A 412 -0.08 27.64 16.83
CA THR A 412 -0.54 26.27 16.63
C THR A 412 0.59 25.39 16.11
N VAL A 413 0.81 24.27 16.79
CA VAL A 413 1.70 23.20 16.36
C VAL A 413 0.96 22.32 15.35
N ARG A 414 1.24 22.51 14.06
CA ARG A 414 0.62 21.75 12.96
C ARG A 414 1.51 20.61 12.50
N LEU A 415 1.05 19.37 12.69
CA LEU A 415 1.82 18.17 12.38
C LEU A 415 1.05 17.17 11.52
N VAL A 416 1.80 16.42 10.70
CA VAL A 416 1.38 15.13 10.12
C VAL A 416 2.28 14.03 10.68
N VAL A 417 1.65 12.98 11.22
CA VAL A 417 2.32 11.72 11.59
C VAL A 417 1.91 10.61 10.64
N SER A 418 2.84 9.74 10.28
CA SER A 418 2.58 8.54 9.46
C SER A 418 2.19 7.32 10.30
N THR A 419 2.56 7.30 11.58
CA THR A 419 2.15 6.27 12.53
C THR A 419 1.68 6.90 13.84
N LEU A 420 0.85 6.19 14.59
CA LEU A 420 0.43 6.69 15.90
C LEU A 420 1.58 6.69 16.91
N ALA A 421 2.54 5.77 16.78
CA ALA A 421 3.76 5.77 17.59
C ALA A 421 4.52 7.11 17.51
N GLU A 422 4.55 7.79 16.35
CA GLU A 422 5.18 9.10 16.23
C GLU A 422 4.48 10.17 17.09
N ALA A 423 3.14 10.22 17.06
CA ALA A 423 2.38 11.15 17.89
C ALA A 423 2.53 10.85 19.38
N GLU A 424 2.58 9.57 19.72
CA GLU A 424 2.79 9.09 21.09
C GLU A 424 4.16 9.50 21.64
N GLN A 425 5.21 9.39 20.82
CA GLN A 425 6.56 9.81 21.18
C GLN A 425 6.70 11.32 21.29
N LEU A 426 5.96 12.07 20.48
CA LEU A 426 5.93 13.54 20.52
C LEU A 426 5.16 14.11 21.70
N ARG A 427 4.38 13.29 22.41
CA ARG A 427 3.51 13.75 23.50
C ARG A 427 4.21 14.68 24.51
N PRO A 428 5.39 14.36 25.08
CA PRO A 428 6.03 15.24 26.07
C PRO A 428 6.35 16.64 25.49
N TYR A 429 6.78 16.71 24.24
CA TYR A 429 7.05 17.96 23.55
C TYR A 429 5.76 18.74 23.23
N LEU A 430 4.69 18.06 22.85
CA LEU A 430 3.39 18.69 22.60
C LEU A 430 2.76 19.23 23.88
N GLU A 431 2.84 18.50 24.99
CA GLU A 431 2.43 18.98 26.33
C GLU A 431 3.27 20.21 26.74
N GLU A 432 4.58 20.21 26.47
CA GLU A 432 5.45 21.39 26.67
C GLU A 432 4.94 22.59 25.86
N CYS A 433 4.63 22.40 24.57
CA CYS A 433 4.09 23.47 23.72
C CYS A 433 2.76 24.02 24.25
N MET A 434 1.88 23.14 24.70
CA MET A 434 0.58 23.51 25.30
C MET A 434 0.76 24.31 26.59
N SER A 435 1.72 23.94 27.44
CA SER A 435 2.04 24.69 28.66
C SER A 435 2.49 26.14 28.38
N ARG A 436 3.00 26.39 27.16
CA ARG A 436 3.39 27.71 26.66
C ARG A 436 2.26 28.42 25.88
N GLY A 437 1.03 27.89 25.93
CA GLY A 437 -0.15 28.48 25.29
C GLY A 437 -0.34 28.13 23.82
N ARG A 438 0.44 27.18 23.27
CA ARG A 438 0.31 26.77 21.86
C ARG A 438 -0.71 25.64 21.71
N SER A 439 -1.64 25.76 20.77
CA SER A 439 -2.59 24.69 20.45
C SER A 439 -1.93 23.59 19.60
N VAL A 440 -2.49 22.38 19.62
CA VAL A 440 -2.01 21.25 18.82
C VAL A 440 -3.02 20.95 17.73
N ASP A 441 -2.53 20.78 16.50
CA ASP A 441 -3.31 20.30 15.36
C ASP A 441 -2.55 19.16 14.68
N LEU A 442 -2.92 17.93 15.03
CA LEU A 442 -2.27 16.70 14.60
C LEU A 442 -3.13 15.98 13.56
N VAL A 443 -2.55 15.71 12.39
CA VAL A 443 -3.15 14.85 11.36
C VAL A 443 -2.51 13.47 11.40
N TYR A 444 -3.33 12.42 11.53
CA TYR A 444 -2.89 11.06 11.20
C TYR A 444 -2.92 10.87 9.68
N GLY A 445 -1.73 10.80 9.06
CA GLY A 445 -1.49 10.94 7.62
C GLY A 445 -1.85 9.72 6.76
N LEU A 446 -2.67 8.80 7.26
CA LEU A 446 -3.22 7.66 6.52
C LEU A 446 -4.75 7.68 6.60
N PRO A 447 -5.48 7.17 5.58
CA PRO A 447 -6.89 6.85 5.71
C PRO A 447 -7.11 6.03 6.99
N VAL A 448 -7.93 6.55 7.90
CA VAL A 448 -8.00 6.02 9.27
C VAL A 448 -8.63 4.63 9.31
N GLN A 449 -8.01 3.73 10.07
CA GLN A 449 -8.56 2.40 10.34
C GLN A 449 -9.37 2.42 11.65
N PRO A 450 -10.45 1.63 11.78
CA PRO A 450 -11.25 1.58 13.01
C PRO A 450 -10.44 1.25 14.27
N SER A 451 -9.41 0.41 14.15
CA SER A 451 -8.54 0.02 15.27
C SER A 451 -7.69 1.18 15.83
N CYS A 452 -7.56 2.29 15.09
CA CYS A 452 -6.78 3.46 15.51
C CYS A 452 -7.50 4.33 16.55
N PHE A 453 -8.84 4.30 16.63
CA PHE A 453 -9.61 5.27 17.41
C PHE A 453 -9.31 5.25 18.90
N LYS A 454 -8.96 4.10 19.49
CA LYS A 454 -8.56 4.03 20.90
C LYS A 454 -7.30 4.86 21.20
N ARG A 455 -6.29 4.76 20.34
CA ARG A 455 -5.02 5.49 20.49
C ARG A 455 -5.19 6.96 20.11
N LEU A 456 -5.94 7.26 19.05
CA LEU A 456 -6.29 8.62 18.68
C LEU A 456 -7.07 9.35 19.78
N ALA A 457 -8.07 8.71 20.39
CA ALA A 457 -8.84 9.28 21.48
C ALA A 457 -7.98 9.54 22.73
N ALA A 458 -7.04 8.65 23.05
CA ALA A 458 -6.09 8.86 24.14
C ALA A 458 -5.20 10.09 23.90
N LEU A 459 -4.73 10.31 22.66
CA LEU A 459 -4.01 11.52 22.28
C LEU A 459 -4.91 12.76 22.35
N GLY A 460 -6.14 12.65 21.84
CA GLY A 460 -7.15 13.72 21.88
C GLY A 460 -7.49 14.18 23.30
N GLN A 461 -7.62 13.25 24.25
CA GLN A 461 -7.85 13.57 25.67
C GLN A 461 -6.72 14.42 26.26
N VAL A 462 -5.48 14.22 25.80
CA VAL A 462 -4.31 14.99 26.22
C VAL A 462 -4.27 16.35 25.54
N PHE A 463 -4.44 16.38 24.21
CA PHE A 463 -4.23 17.58 23.41
C PHE A 463 -5.45 18.52 23.34
N GLY A 464 -6.62 18.03 23.73
CA GLY A 464 -7.86 18.80 23.84
C GLY A 464 -8.83 18.59 22.69
N ASN A 465 -9.99 19.26 22.79
CA ASN A 465 -11.01 19.22 21.77
C ASN A 465 -10.48 19.81 20.45
N GLU A 466 -10.89 19.22 19.31
CA GLU A 466 -10.42 19.64 17.99
C GLU A 466 -8.87 19.70 17.93
N SER A 467 -8.16 18.71 18.46
CA SER A 467 -6.70 18.63 18.33
C SER A 467 -6.25 17.58 17.31
N VAL A 468 -7.11 16.62 17.01
CA VAL A 468 -6.83 15.46 16.16
C VAL A 468 -7.69 15.52 14.90
N SER A 469 -7.02 15.31 13.78
CA SER A 469 -7.62 15.19 12.45
C SER A 469 -7.28 13.83 11.84
N VAL A 470 -8.23 13.24 11.11
CA VAL A 470 -8.02 11.99 10.35
C VAL A 470 -8.27 12.18 8.88
N LEU A 471 -7.67 11.31 8.05
CA LEU A 471 -7.97 11.24 6.63
C LEU A 471 -9.07 10.21 6.37
N VAL A 472 -9.99 10.51 5.46
CA VAL A 472 -11.03 9.58 4.98
C VAL A 472 -11.13 9.61 3.46
N ASP A 473 -11.37 8.47 2.85
CA ASP A 473 -11.57 8.31 1.40
C ASP A 473 -12.62 7.25 1.04
N SER A 474 -13.36 6.74 2.03
CA SER A 474 -14.40 5.73 1.84
C SER A 474 -15.63 6.02 2.69
N LEU A 475 -16.82 5.66 2.20
CA LEU A 475 -18.06 5.72 2.98
C LEU A 475 -18.06 4.74 4.16
N GLU A 476 -17.32 3.64 4.04
CA GLU A 476 -17.32 2.56 5.03
C GLU A 476 -16.72 2.96 6.38
N ILE A 477 -15.87 4.00 6.41
CA ILE A 477 -15.25 4.47 7.66
C ILE A 477 -16.19 5.36 8.50
N LEU A 478 -17.22 5.96 7.89
CA LEU A 478 -18.08 6.95 8.56
C LEU A 478 -18.78 6.43 9.83
N PRO A 479 -19.28 5.19 9.90
CA PRO A 479 -19.88 4.65 11.12
C PRO A 479 -18.89 4.52 12.28
N TYR A 480 -17.58 4.44 12.01
CA TYR A 480 -16.55 4.27 13.02
C TYR A 480 -16.05 5.60 13.60
N LEU A 481 -16.28 6.74 12.92
CA LEU A 481 -15.80 8.05 13.38
C LEU A 481 -16.38 8.45 14.74
N ASP A 482 -17.60 7.99 15.05
CA ASP A 482 -18.28 8.27 16.33
C ASP A 482 -17.55 7.70 17.55
N GLN A 483 -16.73 6.67 17.35
CA GLN A 483 -15.93 6.08 18.42
C GLN A 483 -15.03 7.12 19.07
N TYR A 484 -14.48 8.06 18.29
CA TYR A 484 -13.62 9.11 18.84
C TYR A 484 -14.38 9.98 19.84
N TYR A 485 -15.59 10.42 19.50
CA TYR A 485 -16.43 11.21 20.40
C TYR A 485 -16.77 10.45 21.69
N ASP A 486 -17.17 9.18 21.55
CA ASP A 486 -17.57 8.36 22.68
C ASP A 486 -16.37 8.09 23.62
N LEU A 487 -15.19 7.78 23.06
CA LEU A 487 -13.96 7.51 23.82
C LEU A 487 -13.36 8.77 24.45
N THR A 488 -13.52 9.94 23.85
CA THR A 488 -13.06 11.23 24.41
C THR A 488 -14.08 11.89 25.32
N SER A 489 -15.28 11.30 25.48
CA SER A 489 -16.38 11.88 26.24
C SER A 489 -16.83 13.26 25.73
N GLY A 490 -16.79 13.47 24.41
CA GLY A 490 -17.40 14.64 23.79
C GLY A 490 -16.52 15.47 22.88
N TYR A 491 -15.29 15.05 22.56
CA TYR A 491 -14.44 15.83 21.66
C TYR A 491 -14.81 15.57 20.20
N CYS A 492 -14.82 16.65 19.43
CA CYS A 492 -15.06 16.66 18.01
C CYS A 492 -13.81 16.16 17.25
N LEU A 493 -14.02 15.25 16.32
CA LEU A 493 -12.99 14.75 15.41
C LEU A 493 -12.98 15.59 14.12
N ARG A 494 -11.83 16.17 13.77
CA ARG A 494 -11.68 16.79 12.46
C ARG A 494 -11.45 15.76 11.38
N VAL A 495 -12.01 16.01 10.20
CA VAL A 495 -11.91 15.12 9.05
C VAL A 495 -11.35 15.88 7.86
N TYR A 496 -10.34 15.31 7.22
CA TYR A 496 -9.91 15.68 5.89
C TYR A 496 -10.33 14.58 4.90
N VAL A 497 -10.87 14.98 3.76
CA VAL A 497 -11.07 14.03 2.65
C VAL A 497 -9.76 13.87 1.90
N LYS A 498 -9.25 12.64 1.82
CA LYS A 498 -8.04 12.31 1.06
C LYS A 498 -8.39 12.27 -0.42
N LEU A 499 -7.66 13.06 -1.21
CA LEU A 499 -7.84 13.12 -2.65
C LEU A 499 -6.68 12.45 -3.38
N ASP A 500 -7.03 11.84 -4.51
CA ASP A 500 -6.08 11.45 -5.54
C ASP A 500 -6.02 12.52 -6.63
N THR A 501 -4.91 13.26 -6.66
CA THR A 501 -4.66 14.32 -7.63
C THR A 501 -3.74 13.88 -8.78
N GLY A 502 -3.55 12.57 -8.96
CA GLY A 502 -2.72 12.00 -10.04
C GLY A 502 -1.63 11.03 -9.57
N ASN A 503 -1.66 10.63 -8.29
CA ASN A 503 -0.66 9.74 -7.70
C ASN A 503 -1.13 8.28 -7.65
N TYR A 504 -2.44 8.00 -7.83
CA TYR A 504 -3.04 6.65 -7.84
C TYR A 504 -2.69 5.78 -6.63
N ARG A 505 -2.40 6.41 -5.48
CA ARG A 505 -1.96 5.72 -4.24
C ARG A 505 -3.11 5.50 -3.26
N ALA A 506 -3.83 6.57 -2.93
CA ALA A 506 -4.96 6.58 -2.01
C ALA A 506 -5.74 7.89 -2.21
N GLY A 507 -7.01 7.90 -1.79
CA GLY A 507 -7.90 9.03 -1.99
C GLY A 507 -8.81 8.89 -3.20
N LEU A 508 -9.81 9.77 -3.24
CA LEU A 508 -10.79 9.83 -4.34
C LEU A 508 -10.40 10.91 -5.34
N SER A 509 -10.70 10.67 -6.62
CA SER A 509 -10.59 11.71 -7.65
C SER A 509 -11.59 12.84 -7.35
N PRO A 510 -11.19 14.12 -7.43
CA PRO A 510 -12.08 15.30 -7.35
C PRO A 510 -13.32 15.24 -8.24
N ASP A 511 -13.25 14.55 -9.37
CA ASP A 511 -14.33 14.49 -10.35
C ASP A 511 -15.29 13.30 -10.14
N SER A 512 -14.97 12.38 -9.23
CA SER A 512 -15.71 11.13 -9.08
C SER A 512 -17.07 11.33 -8.39
N ASP A 513 -18.04 10.50 -8.74
CA ASP A 513 -19.33 10.49 -8.04
C ASP A 513 -19.20 9.92 -6.63
N GLU A 514 -18.21 9.07 -6.39
CA GLU A 514 -17.85 8.53 -5.08
C GLU A 514 -17.46 9.66 -4.12
N LEU A 515 -16.69 10.66 -4.57
CA LEU A 515 -16.36 11.82 -3.76
C LEU A 515 -17.61 12.61 -3.38
N LYS A 516 -18.50 12.86 -4.35
CA LYS A 516 -19.75 13.60 -4.11
C LYS A 516 -20.62 12.88 -3.08
N ARG A 517 -20.80 11.56 -3.21
CA ARG A 517 -21.52 10.73 -2.25
C ARG A 517 -20.87 10.76 -0.86
N LEU A 518 -19.54 10.72 -0.78
CA LEU A 518 -18.81 10.83 0.49
C LEU A 518 -19.03 12.20 1.15
N LEU A 519 -18.95 13.28 0.39
CA LEU A 519 -19.17 14.64 0.90
C LEU A 519 -20.61 14.83 1.40
N GLU A 520 -21.61 14.33 0.67
CA GLU A 520 -23.01 14.35 1.12
C GLU A 520 -23.21 13.58 2.43
N ALA A 521 -22.57 12.41 2.57
CA ALA A 521 -22.66 11.60 3.77
C ALA A 521 -21.96 12.26 4.97
N ILE A 522 -20.78 12.85 4.77
CA ILE A 522 -20.07 13.64 5.79
C ILE A 522 -20.91 14.85 6.21
N HIS A 523 -21.43 15.62 5.25
CA HIS A 523 -22.26 16.80 5.52
C HIS A 523 -23.52 16.43 6.33
N ARG A 524 -24.22 15.36 5.94
CA ARG A 524 -25.39 14.86 6.69
C ARG A 524 -25.02 14.53 8.13
N LYS A 525 -23.92 13.79 8.33
CA LYS A 525 -23.46 13.38 9.65
C LYS A 525 -23.04 14.56 10.52
N GLU A 526 -22.30 15.53 9.97
CA GLU A 526 -21.93 16.77 10.66
C GLU A 526 -23.18 17.60 11.03
N ARG A 527 -24.17 17.72 10.12
CA ARG A 527 -25.41 18.45 10.40
C ARG A 527 -26.25 17.79 11.52
N GLU A 528 -26.42 16.47 11.46
CA GLU A 528 -27.21 15.73 12.45
C GLU A 528 -26.51 15.67 13.81
N GLN A 529 -25.18 15.65 13.83
CA GLN A 529 -24.36 15.44 15.03
C GLN A 529 -23.12 16.38 15.04
N PRO A 530 -23.31 17.70 15.17
CA PRO A 530 -22.27 18.71 14.94
C PRO A 530 -21.12 18.68 15.95
N SER A 531 -21.33 18.05 17.12
CA SER A 531 -20.28 17.88 18.13
C SER A 531 -19.36 16.69 17.86
N ARG A 532 -19.69 15.79 16.92
CA ARG A 532 -18.96 14.53 16.70
C ARG A 532 -17.85 14.63 15.67
N ILE A 533 -18.16 15.16 14.51
CA ILE A 533 -17.20 15.34 13.42
C ILE A 533 -17.30 16.73 12.83
N ARG A 534 -16.19 17.21 12.25
CA ARG A 534 -16.14 18.46 11.51
C ARG A 534 -15.32 18.28 10.24
N LEU A 535 -15.90 18.55 9.06
CA LEU A 535 -15.14 18.59 7.82
C LEU A 535 -14.20 19.82 7.85
N GLN A 536 -12.90 19.54 7.93
CA GLN A 536 -11.85 20.56 7.93
C GLN A 536 -11.45 20.96 6.51
N GLY A 537 -11.42 19.99 5.59
CA GLY A 537 -11.12 20.23 4.19
C GLY A 537 -10.56 19.01 3.47
N PHE A 538 -9.57 19.24 2.63
CA PHE A 538 -9.07 18.27 1.65
C PHE A 538 -7.56 18.11 1.78
N TYR A 539 -7.10 16.87 1.66
CA TYR A 539 -5.70 16.52 1.80
C TYR A 539 -5.24 15.79 0.53
N SER A 540 -4.23 16.28 -0.16
CA SER A 540 -3.54 15.54 -1.24
C SER A 540 -2.09 15.25 -0.89
N HIS A 541 -1.44 14.36 -1.63
CA HIS A 541 0.00 14.17 -1.56
C HIS A 541 0.52 13.78 -2.95
N MET A 542 1.18 14.72 -3.63
CA MET A 542 1.68 14.54 -4.99
C MET A 542 3.00 13.76 -5.05
N GLY A 543 2.95 12.44 -4.81
CA GLY A 543 4.12 11.55 -4.83
C GLY A 543 4.83 11.47 -6.19
N VAL A 544 4.12 11.64 -7.30
CA VAL A 544 4.72 11.67 -8.65
C VAL A 544 5.71 12.83 -8.85
N SER A 545 5.63 13.89 -8.04
CA SER A 545 6.53 15.05 -8.12
C SER A 545 8.01 14.74 -7.81
N TYR A 546 8.31 13.58 -7.21
CA TYR A 546 9.69 13.09 -7.05
C TYR A 546 10.36 12.79 -8.40
N GLY A 547 9.57 12.58 -9.45
CA GLY A 547 10.03 12.44 -10.84
C GLY A 547 10.19 13.77 -11.58
N SER A 548 10.08 14.93 -10.92
CA SER A 548 10.21 16.22 -11.61
C SER A 548 11.64 16.51 -12.04
N GLU A 549 11.90 16.87 -13.29
CA GLU A 549 13.19 17.20 -13.91
C GLU A 549 13.53 18.69 -13.93
N SER A 550 12.58 19.55 -13.54
CA SER A 550 12.78 20.98 -13.59
C SER A 550 11.96 21.73 -12.55
N THR A 551 12.40 22.95 -12.25
CA THR A 551 11.65 23.88 -11.40
C THR A 551 10.23 24.14 -11.93
N THR A 552 10.08 24.30 -13.24
CA THR A 552 8.78 24.53 -13.90
C THR A 552 7.84 23.35 -13.69
N GLU A 553 8.31 22.13 -13.91
CA GLU A 553 7.49 20.94 -13.73
C GLU A 553 7.11 20.72 -12.26
N ALA A 554 8.02 21.00 -11.31
CA ALA A 554 7.71 20.94 -9.89
C ALA A 554 6.62 21.96 -9.49
N LEU A 555 6.63 23.14 -10.11
CA LEU A 555 5.58 24.15 -9.97
C LEU A 555 4.27 23.73 -10.65
N ASP A 556 4.33 23.05 -11.80
CA ASP A 556 3.15 22.50 -12.48
C ASP A 556 2.46 21.44 -11.60
N TYR A 557 3.22 20.56 -10.96
CA TYR A 557 2.68 19.60 -9.98
C TYR A 557 2.03 20.29 -8.79
N LEU A 558 2.65 21.34 -8.23
CA LEU A 558 2.05 22.13 -7.16
C LEU A 558 0.73 22.79 -7.62
N ALA A 559 0.71 23.36 -8.83
CA ALA A 559 -0.48 23.99 -9.40
C ALA A 559 -1.62 22.99 -9.54
N GLN A 560 -1.33 21.83 -10.16
CA GLN A 560 -2.28 20.75 -10.35
C GLN A 560 -2.85 20.26 -9.01
N GLU A 561 -2.00 20.08 -8.00
CA GLU A 561 -2.41 19.64 -6.67
C GLU A 561 -3.42 20.64 -6.05
N ILE A 562 -3.11 21.95 -6.11
CA ILE A 562 -3.99 23.02 -5.59
C ILE A 562 -5.31 23.07 -6.37
N GLU A 563 -5.29 23.07 -7.70
CA GLU A 563 -6.48 23.15 -8.55
C GLU A 563 -7.43 21.97 -8.30
N ARG A 564 -6.88 20.76 -8.28
CA ARG A 564 -7.64 19.52 -8.05
C ARG A 564 -8.29 19.53 -6.66
N CYS A 565 -7.58 19.98 -5.63
CA CYS A 565 -8.16 20.13 -4.30
C CYS A 565 -9.21 21.26 -4.22
N ALA A 566 -9.02 22.35 -4.97
CA ALA A 566 -9.99 23.45 -5.03
C ALA A 566 -11.32 22.99 -5.65
N THR A 567 -11.30 22.18 -6.72
CA THR A 567 -12.52 21.57 -7.29
C THR A 567 -13.31 20.77 -6.25
N ALA A 568 -12.62 19.96 -5.45
CA ALA A 568 -13.27 19.21 -4.38
C ALA A 568 -13.85 20.13 -3.29
N ALA A 569 -13.14 21.22 -2.96
CA ALA A 569 -13.61 22.23 -2.02
C ALA A 569 -14.85 22.98 -2.52
N GLU A 570 -14.94 23.26 -3.82
CA GLU A 570 -16.13 23.83 -4.44
C GLU A 570 -17.33 22.87 -4.37
N HIS A 571 -17.11 21.56 -4.55
CA HIS A 571 -18.17 20.56 -4.35
C HIS A 571 -18.70 20.55 -2.92
N ALA A 572 -17.81 20.62 -1.91
CA ALA A 572 -18.24 20.76 -0.54
C ALA A 572 -18.94 22.11 -0.29
N ALA A 573 -18.41 23.22 -0.79
CA ALA A 573 -18.99 24.55 -0.56
C ALA A 573 -20.45 24.68 -1.05
N ARG A 574 -20.87 23.86 -2.03
CA ARG A 574 -22.29 23.80 -2.47
C ARG A 574 -23.21 23.10 -1.47
N LEU A 575 -22.67 22.29 -0.57
CA LEU A 575 -23.41 21.58 0.47
C LEU A 575 -23.50 22.37 1.78
N TYR A 576 -22.53 23.24 2.07
CA TYR A 576 -22.47 24.03 3.31
C TYR A 576 -22.91 25.48 3.06
N ASP A 577 -23.93 25.94 3.78
CA ASP A 577 -24.53 27.27 3.66
C ASP A 577 -24.00 28.30 4.69
N ASP A 578 -23.02 27.90 5.50
CA ASP A 578 -22.44 28.70 6.58
C ASP A 578 -21.28 29.61 6.15
N GLY A 579 -20.92 29.59 4.86
CA GLY A 579 -19.82 30.40 4.30
C GLY A 579 -18.44 30.02 4.83
N ARG A 580 -18.28 28.82 5.43
CA ARG A 580 -16.99 28.38 5.98
C ARG A 580 -15.92 28.21 4.90
N ARG A 581 -14.68 28.40 5.31
CA ARG A 581 -13.49 28.17 4.47
C ARG A 581 -12.96 26.77 4.75
N PHE A 582 -12.77 25.97 3.69
CA PHE A 582 -12.09 24.68 3.80
C PHE A 582 -10.58 24.85 3.72
N THR A 583 -9.83 23.98 4.40
CA THR A 583 -8.38 23.91 4.26
C THR A 583 -8.00 22.95 3.13
N ILE A 584 -7.28 23.45 2.14
CA ILE A 584 -6.65 22.68 1.07
C ILE A 584 -5.22 22.39 1.49
N SER A 585 -4.97 21.19 2.01
CA SER A 585 -3.65 20.73 2.43
C SER A 585 -2.98 19.94 1.31
N VAL A 586 -1.92 20.47 0.74
CA VAL A 586 -1.21 19.92 -0.43
C VAL A 586 0.27 19.79 -0.14
N GLY A 587 0.94 18.81 -0.74
CA GLY A 587 2.38 18.76 -0.69
C GLY A 587 3.01 17.37 -0.74
N ALA A 588 4.10 17.31 -1.49
CA ALA A 588 5.24 16.47 -1.23
C ALA A 588 6.46 17.39 -1.05
N THR A 589 7.62 16.88 -0.64
CA THR A 589 8.81 17.74 -0.54
C THR A 589 9.13 18.47 -1.85
N PRO A 590 9.08 17.83 -3.05
CA PRO A 590 9.25 18.57 -4.30
C PRO A 590 8.21 19.68 -4.51
N THR A 591 6.91 19.43 -4.39
CA THR A 591 5.89 20.49 -4.61
C THR A 591 5.94 21.58 -3.54
N ALA A 592 6.14 21.24 -2.27
CA ALA A 592 6.23 22.22 -1.19
C ALA A 592 7.47 23.10 -1.32
N THR A 593 8.63 22.51 -1.65
CA THR A 593 9.86 23.30 -1.84
C THR A 593 9.88 24.03 -3.18
N ALA A 594 9.11 23.60 -4.19
CA ALA A 594 8.90 24.36 -5.41
C ALA A 594 8.26 25.73 -5.15
N ALA A 595 7.46 25.86 -4.08
CA ALA A 595 6.90 27.15 -3.66
C ALA A 595 7.99 28.21 -3.34
N GLN A 596 9.21 27.80 -3.00
CA GLN A 596 10.35 28.72 -2.78
C GLN A 596 10.68 29.52 -4.04
N ASN A 597 10.47 28.95 -5.24
CA ASN A 597 10.69 29.65 -6.51
C ASN A 597 9.73 30.82 -6.72
N LEU A 598 8.58 30.82 -6.05
CA LEU A 598 7.62 31.92 -6.10
C LEU A 598 8.17 33.18 -5.43
N LEU A 599 9.19 33.08 -4.59
CA LEU A 599 9.83 34.25 -3.97
C LEU A 599 10.93 34.86 -4.84
N SER A 600 11.28 34.21 -5.97
CA SER A 600 12.33 34.70 -6.86
C SER A 600 11.99 36.10 -7.40
N PRO A 601 12.96 37.02 -7.44
CA PRO A 601 12.76 38.35 -8.00
C PRO A 601 12.48 38.33 -9.51
N ASN A 602 12.78 37.22 -10.21
CA ASN A 602 12.49 37.07 -11.63
C ASN A 602 11.02 36.68 -11.86
N THR A 603 10.12 37.65 -11.71
CA THR A 603 8.67 37.47 -11.88
C THR A 603 8.20 37.24 -13.31
N ALA A 604 9.12 37.07 -14.27
CA ALA A 604 8.79 36.89 -15.69
C ALA A 604 8.55 35.43 -16.10
N ASP A 605 8.87 34.44 -15.25
CA ASP A 605 8.57 33.03 -15.53
C ASP A 605 7.03 32.81 -15.54
N PRO A 606 6.43 32.41 -16.67
CA PRO A 606 4.99 32.19 -16.77
C PRO A 606 4.44 31.19 -15.75
N ALA A 607 5.23 30.17 -15.36
CA ALA A 607 4.80 29.20 -14.36
C ALA A 607 4.72 29.83 -12.96
N VAL A 608 5.68 30.68 -12.61
CA VAL A 608 5.66 31.42 -11.33
C VAL A 608 4.46 32.36 -11.26
N VAL A 609 4.19 33.11 -12.32
CA VAL A 609 3.02 34.02 -12.39
C VAL A 609 1.72 33.22 -12.22
N ARG A 610 1.55 32.16 -13.01
CA ARG A 610 0.35 31.32 -13.00
C ARG A 610 0.08 30.71 -11.61
N VAL A 611 1.11 30.19 -10.95
CA VAL A 611 0.96 29.59 -9.61
C VAL A 611 0.64 30.64 -8.55
N LYS A 612 1.24 31.84 -8.60
CA LYS A 612 0.88 32.95 -7.71
C LYS A 612 -0.58 33.38 -7.88
N GLU A 613 -1.03 33.54 -9.12
CA GLU A 613 -2.42 33.89 -9.42
C GLU A 613 -3.40 32.81 -8.95
N LEU A 614 -3.05 31.53 -9.11
CA LEU A 614 -3.81 30.40 -8.59
C LEU A 614 -3.93 30.44 -7.06
N ILE A 615 -2.80 30.61 -6.34
CA ILE A 615 -2.78 30.72 -4.88
C ILE A 615 -3.67 31.89 -4.43
N ALA A 616 -3.48 33.07 -5.02
CA ALA A 616 -4.27 34.26 -4.69
C ALA A 616 -5.77 34.07 -4.95
N ARG A 617 -6.13 33.42 -6.08
CA ARG A 617 -7.53 33.10 -6.42
C ARG A 617 -8.16 32.15 -5.39
N VAL A 618 -7.48 31.05 -5.07
CA VAL A 618 -8.01 30.05 -4.12
C VAL A 618 -8.10 30.63 -2.71
N GLN A 619 -7.16 31.47 -2.30
CA GLN A 619 -7.16 32.17 -1.02
C GLN A 619 -8.37 33.10 -0.82
N GLN A 620 -9.07 33.52 -1.88
CA GLN A 620 -10.30 34.30 -1.74
C GLN A 620 -11.41 33.51 -1.04
N SER A 621 -11.49 32.19 -1.26
CA SER A 621 -12.58 31.33 -0.76
C SER A 621 -12.13 30.29 0.26
N HIS A 622 -10.88 29.84 0.20
CA HIS A 622 -10.37 28.70 0.97
C HIS A 622 -8.96 28.95 1.49
N ASP A 623 -8.58 28.23 2.55
CA ASP A 623 -7.23 28.34 3.09
C ASP A 623 -6.32 27.31 2.43
N ILE A 624 -5.10 27.72 2.06
CA ILE A 624 -4.08 26.80 1.53
C ILE A 624 -3.10 26.47 2.65
N GLU A 625 -2.74 25.19 2.74
CA GLU A 625 -1.71 24.68 3.63
C GLU A 625 -0.72 23.81 2.82
N LEU A 626 0.57 24.13 2.91
CA LEU A 626 1.62 23.27 2.37
C LEU A 626 2.05 22.26 3.43
N HIS A 627 2.36 21.02 3.03
CA HIS A 627 2.94 20.03 3.94
C HIS A 627 4.12 19.26 3.33
N ALA A 628 5.18 19.08 4.12
CA ALA A 628 6.38 18.36 3.70
C ALA A 628 7.16 17.80 4.90
N GLY A 629 8.01 16.80 4.65
CA GLY A 629 8.84 16.17 5.68
C GLY A 629 10.32 16.10 5.32
N ALA A 630 10.65 15.51 4.16
CA ALA A 630 12.05 15.27 3.76
C ALA A 630 12.85 16.57 3.56
N TYR A 631 12.17 17.71 3.37
CA TYR A 631 12.79 19.02 3.17
C TYR A 631 13.76 19.41 4.30
N VAL A 632 13.56 18.89 5.52
CA VAL A 632 14.40 19.21 6.69
C VAL A 632 15.83 18.76 6.47
N THR A 633 16.00 17.52 6.01
CA THR A 633 17.31 16.90 5.86
C THR A 633 17.77 16.81 4.41
N LEU A 634 16.84 16.80 3.46
CA LEU A 634 17.05 16.48 2.05
C LEU A 634 17.80 15.16 1.86
N ASP A 635 18.08 14.83 0.60
CA ASP A 635 18.83 13.65 0.17
C ASP A 635 19.12 13.77 -1.33
N MET A 636 19.77 12.75 -1.91
CA MET A 636 20.11 12.76 -3.34
C MET A 636 18.87 12.75 -4.25
N GLN A 637 17.75 12.13 -3.85
CA GLN A 637 16.52 12.18 -4.63
C GLN A 637 15.92 13.59 -4.63
N GLN A 638 15.98 14.32 -3.51
CA GLN A 638 15.53 15.71 -3.46
C GLN A 638 16.38 16.63 -4.34
N MET A 639 17.69 16.37 -4.44
CA MET A 639 18.55 17.06 -5.40
C MET A 639 18.16 16.73 -6.84
N ALA A 640 17.89 15.46 -7.11
CA ALA A 640 17.49 15.00 -8.43
C ALA A 640 16.14 15.57 -8.88
N ALA A 641 15.23 15.92 -7.98
CA ALA A 641 13.91 16.45 -8.32
C ALA A 641 13.91 17.90 -8.86
N HIS A 642 15.06 18.59 -8.84
CA HIS A 642 15.24 19.97 -9.33
C HIS A 642 14.19 21.01 -8.87
N ALA A 643 13.49 20.73 -7.76
CA ALA A 643 12.32 21.50 -7.34
C ALA A 643 12.68 22.84 -6.68
N ARG A 644 13.84 22.93 -6.01
CA ARG A 644 14.29 24.14 -5.31
C ARG A 644 14.95 25.15 -6.27
N PRO A 645 14.98 26.45 -5.91
CA PRO A 645 15.67 27.48 -6.68
C PRO A 645 17.14 27.13 -6.94
N ALA A 646 17.52 27.05 -8.22
CA ALA A 646 18.86 26.65 -8.65
C ALA A 646 19.96 27.59 -8.15
N GLU A 647 19.69 28.89 -8.07
CA GLU A 647 20.69 29.91 -7.76
C GLU A 647 21.06 29.98 -6.27
N HIS A 648 20.15 29.59 -5.36
CA HIS A 648 20.33 29.89 -3.94
C HIS A 648 20.07 28.74 -2.96
N HIS A 649 19.43 27.63 -3.35
CA HIS A 649 18.99 26.62 -2.37
C HIS A 649 18.92 25.19 -2.94
N ARG A 650 19.69 24.91 -4.00
CA ARG A 650 19.83 23.58 -4.60
C ARG A 650 21.31 23.18 -4.67
N SER A 651 21.96 23.13 -3.51
CA SER A 651 23.33 22.65 -3.34
C SER A 651 23.35 21.33 -2.57
N TYR A 652 24.33 20.46 -2.84
CA TYR A 652 24.57 19.28 -1.98
C TYR A 652 24.92 19.68 -0.54
N GLY A 653 25.38 20.93 -0.32
CA GLY A 653 25.55 21.51 1.01
C GLY A 653 24.24 21.81 1.74
N ASP A 654 23.09 21.62 1.11
CA ASP A 654 21.77 21.71 1.76
C ASP A 654 21.29 20.33 2.29
N ILE A 655 22.03 19.25 2.02
CA ILE A 655 21.74 17.91 2.57
C ILE A 655 22.30 17.82 3.99
N ALA A 656 21.41 17.77 4.98
CA ALA A 656 21.76 17.69 6.39
C ALA A 656 22.06 16.25 6.86
N VAL A 657 21.52 15.23 6.19
CA VAL A 657 21.71 13.82 6.58
C VAL A 657 22.90 13.19 5.88
N MET A 658 23.73 12.51 6.65
CA MET A 658 24.86 11.72 6.16
C MET A 658 24.97 10.41 6.96
N VAL A 659 25.65 9.43 6.39
CA VAL A 659 26.02 8.19 7.08
C VAL A 659 27.52 8.11 7.21
N LEU A 660 28.01 8.05 8.45
CA LEU A 660 29.41 7.80 8.77
C LEU A 660 29.69 6.30 8.66
N ALA A 661 30.64 5.94 7.79
CA ALA A 661 31.02 4.56 7.52
C ALA A 661 32.55 4.41 7.52
N GLU A 662 33.01 3.18 7.76
CA GLU A 662 34.44 2.84 7.72
C GLU A 662 34.79 2.05 6.47
N VAL A 663 35.92 2.38 5.85
CA VAL A 663 36.53 1.59 4.78
C VAL A 663 37.13 0.31 5.36
N ALA A 664 36.54 -0.82 5.02
CA ALA A 664 36.97 -2.12 5.54
C ALA A 664 37.98 -2.83 4.60
N SER A 665 37.92 -2.61 3.29
CA SER A 665 38.83 -3.27 2.33
C SER A 665 38.97 -2.50 1.02
N LEU A 666 40.12 -2.67 0.34
CA LEU A 666 40.43 -2.05 -0.95
C LEU A 666 40.67 -3.12 -2.02
N TYR A 667 40.11 -2.92 -3.22
CA TYR A 667 40.31 -3.79 -4.38
C TYR A 667 40.82 -2.99 -5.60
N PRO A 668 42.06 -2.46 -5.55
CA PRO A 668 42.60 -1.61 -6.61
C PRO A 668 42.85 -2.34 -7.94
N HIS A 669 42.86 -3.67 -7.93
CA HIS A 669 43.06 -4.51 -9.11
C HIS A 669 41.80 -4.70 -9.96
N ARG A 670 40.62 -4.27 -9.46
CA ARG A 670 39.35 -4.33 -10.21
C ARG A 670 39.20 -3.09 -11.09
N SER A 671 38.38 -3.21 -12.14
CA SER A 671 38.08 -2.12 -13.06
C SER A 671 36.56 -1.92 -13.16
N PRO A 672 36.01 -0.80 -12.63
CA PRO A 672 36.71 0.27 -11.91
C PRO A 672 37.24 -0.17 -10.54
N PRO A 673 38.18 0.58 -9.92
CA PRO A 673 38.66 0.29 -8.57
C PRO A 673 37.52 0.28 -7.56
N GLU A 674 37.55 -0.68 -6.63
CA GLU A 674 36.48 -0.86 -5.65
C GLU A 674 36.97 -0.73 -4.21
N VAL A 675 36.07 -0.29 -3.34
CA VAL A 675 36.29 -0.18 -1.89
C VAL A 675 35.07 -0.75 -1.18
N LEU A 676 35.29 -1.57 -0.15
CA LEU A 676 34.20 -2.12 0.66
C LEU A 676 34.06 -1.31 1.95
N VAL A 677 32.83 -0.93 2.27
CA VAL A 677 32.45 -0.23 3.50
C VAL A 677 31.42 -1.04 4.28
N ALA A 678 31.47 -0.97 5.61
CA ALA A 678 30.45 -1.55 6.50
C ALA A 678 29.20 -0.65 6.54
N CYS A 679 28.56 -0.47 5.38
CA CYS A 679 27.40 0.37 5.19
C CYS A 679 26.59 -0.17 3.99
N GLY A 680 25.62 -1.03 4.29
CA GLY A 680 24.78 -1.70 3.30
C GLY A 680 23.36 -1.13 3.21
N MET A 681 22.44 -1.94 2.68
CA MET A 681 21.04 -1.53 2.50
C MET A 681 20.29 -1.31 3.82
N LEU A 682 20.70 -1.93 4.94
CA LEU A 682 20.11 -1.61 6.26
C LEU A 682 20.46 -0.19 6.72
N SER A 683 21.55 0.37 6.21
CA SER A 683 22.10 1.68 6.59
C SER A 683 21.68 2.80 5.64
N LEU A 684 21.58 2.51 4.34
CA LEU A 684 21.27 3.50 3.30
C LEU A 684 19.84 3.38 2.74
N GLY A 685 19.21 2.22 2.90
CA GLY A 685 18.07 1.81 2.11
C GLY A 685 18.47 1.21 0.76
N ARG A 686 17.48 0.70 0.03
CA ARG A 686 17.61 0.23 -1.36
C ARG A 686 16.70 1.05 -2.29
N GLU A 687 16.71 2.36 -2.07
CA GLU A 687 15.96 3.33 -2.87
C GLU A 687 16.88 3.88 -3.98
N PRO A 688 16.54 3.71 -5.26
CA PRO A 688 17.37 4.22 -6.35
C PRO A 688 17.25 5.74 -6.47
N CYS A 689 18.27 6.41 -7.00
CA CYS A 689 18.18 7.80 -7.43
C CYS A 689 18.32 7.86 -8.93
N ARG A 690 17.37 8.49 -9.62
CA ARG A 690 17.30 8.45 -11.09
C ARG A 690 18.51 9.11 -11.79
N ASN A 691 19.16 10.08 -11.14
CA ASN A 691 20.21 10.87 -11.77
C ASN A 691 21.57 10.14 -11.79
N TYR A 692 21.71 8.98 -11.12
CA TYR A 692 22.95 8.20 -11.13
C TYR A 692 22.78 6.73 -10.74
N PRO A 693 23.64 5.82 -11.23
CA PRO A 693 23.49 4.38 -11.00
C PRO A 693 24.09 3.93 -9.65
N GLY A 694 23.56 4.41 -8.52
CA GLY A 694 24.05 4.03 -7.19
C GLY A 694 23.06 4.27 -6.04
N TRP A 695 23.50 3.91 -4.84
CA TRP A 695 22.72 3.85 -3.58
C TRP A 695 23.12 4.91 -2.55
N GLY A 696 24.16 5.68 -2.86
CA GLY A 696 24.66 6.80 -2.06
C GLY A 696 25.89 7.43 -2.71
N VAL A 697 26.19 8.67 -2.35
CA VAL A 697 27.37 9.40 -2.83
C VAL A 697 28.32 9.69 -1.68
N VAL A 698 29.60 9.38 -1.85
CA VAL A 698 30.62 9.74 -0.85
C VAL A 698 30.85 11.25 -0.91
N THR A 699 30.68 11.91 0.22
CA THR A 699 30.83 13.36 0.36
C THR A 699 32.31 13.80 0.19
N PRO A 700 32.57 15.10 -0.01
CA PRO A 700 33.94 15.62 0.00
C PRO A 700 34.59 15.65 1.39
N TRP A 701 33.90 15.21 2.45
CA TRP A 701 34.42 15.22 3.82
C TRP A 701 35.67 14.36 3.96
N ASP A 702 36.67 14.86 4.69
CA ASP A 702 37.94 14.20 4.95
C ASP A 702 38.33 14.38 6.42
N ALA A 703 38.39 13.27 7.16
CA ALA A 703 38.64 13.25 8.60
C ALA A 703 40.01 13.84 8.99
N ALA A 704 40.96 13.89 8.06
CA ALA A 704 42.33 14.34 8.31
C ALA A 704 42.55 15.86 8.11
N GLU A 705 41.49 16.65 7.87
CA GLU A 705 41.57 18.08 7.56
C GLU A 705 42.67 18.43 6.55
N SER A 706 42.69 17.74 5.42
CA SER A 706 43.60 18.14 4.35
C SER A 706 43.15 19.49 3.77
N GLU A 707 44.08 20.40 3.48
CA GLU A 707 43.82 21.63 2.68
C GLU A 707 43.20 21.29 1.31
N ARG A 708 43.24 20.02 0.92
CA ARG A 708 42.80 19.48 -0.35
C ARG A 708 41.34 19.04 -0.26
N ARG A 709 40.44 19.86 -0.82
CA ARG A 709 39.03 19.50 -0.96
C ARG A 709 38.86 18.50 -2.11
N TRP A 710 38.43 17.28 -1.80
CA TRP A 710 38.16 16.25 -2.81
C TRP A 710 36.89 16.57 -3.60
N SER A 711 36.85 16.21 -4.89
CA SER A 711 35.59 16.18 -5.64
C SER A 711 34.70 15.03 -5.15
N TRP A 712 33.42 15.14 -5.47
CA TRP A 712 32.40 14.13 -5.21
C TRP A 712 31.58 13.93 -6.47
N TYR A 713 30.86 12.80 -6.53
CA TYR A 713 30.04 12.50 -7.69
C TYR A 713 28.88 13.49 -7.79
N ASP A 714 28.93 14.35 -8.81
CA ASP A 714 27.89 15.32 -9.12
C ASP A 714 27.22 14.96 -10.46
N PRO A 715 25.98 14.43 -10.45
CA PRO A 715 25.23 14.11 -11.66
C PRO A 715 25.13 15.23 -12.70
N GLU A 716 25.17 16.49 -12.26
CA GLU A 716 25.03 17.69 -13.11
C GLU A 716 26.36 18.21 -13.67
N LYS A 717 27.52 17.65 -13.23
CA LYS A 717 28.86 18.11 -13.67
C LYS A 717 29.63 17.00 -14.38
N ASP A 718 30.89 16.78 -13.99
CA ASP A 718 31.81 15.82 -14.59
C ASP A 718 31.54 14.36 -14.20
N ARG A 719 30.53 14.11 -13.36
CA ARG A 719 30.11 12.79 -12.88
C ARG A 719 31.28 11.97 -12.33
N SER A 720 32.24 12.64 -11.68
CA SER A 720 33.45 12.03 -11.16
C SER A 720 33.43 11.97 -9.65
N GLY A 721 33.65 10.79 -9.07
CA GLY A 721 33.60 10.60 -7.62
C GLY A 721 33.30 9.17 -7.19
N TRP A 722 33.34 8.92 -5.88
CA TRP A 722 32.96 7.64 -5.30
C TRP A 722 31.45 7.57 -5.07
N ILE A 723 30.82 6.53 -5.60
CA ILE A 723 29.42 6.19 -5.33
C ILE A 723 29.31 4.80 -4.72
N VAL A 724 28.30 4.56 -3.89
CA VAL A 724 27.92 3.21 -3.46
C VAL A 724 27.19 2.55 -4.63
N SER A 725 27.90 1.83 -5.50
CA SER A 725 27.29 1.24 -6.71
C SER A 725 26.54 -0.05 -6.42
N ARG A 726 26.93 -0.78 -5.38
CA ARG A 726 26.30 -2.04 -4.98
C ARG A 726 26.13 -2.08 -3.47
N VAL A 727 25.01 -2.65 -3.03
CA VAL A 727 24.71 -2.88 -1.62
C VAL A 727 24.34 -4.34 -1.41
N SER A 728 24.91 -4.92 -0.36
CA SER A 728 24.39 -6.11 0.33
C SER A 728 23.68 -5.67 1.61
N GLN A 729 23.22 -6.61 2.44
CA GLN A 729 22.54 -6.28 3.70
C GLN A 729 23.33 -5.30 4.58
N GLU A 730 24.56 -5.67 4.95
CA GLU A 730 25.44 -4.91 5.88
C GLU A 730 26.59 -4.16 5.20
N HIS A 731 26.88 -4.48 3.93
CA HIS A 731 28.06 -4.00 3.24
C HIS A 731 27.71 -3.23 1.97
N GLY A 732 28.49 -2.20 1.68
CA GLY A 732 28.42 -1.42 0.45
C GLY A 732 29.72 -1.51 -0.33
N ILE A 733 29.62 -1.52 -1.66
CA ILE A 733 30.76 -1.41 -2.56
C ILE A 733 30.78 -0.03 -3.17
N LEU A 734 31.83 0.73 -2.84
CA LEU A 734 32.14 1.99 -3.51
C LEU A 734 32.86 1.69 -4.81
N THR A 735 32.44 2.33 -5.90
CA THR A 735 33.18 2.34 -7.17
C THR A 735 33.51 3.77 -7.56
N TRP A 736 34.72 3.96 -8.08
CA TRP A 736 35.13 5.25 -8.63
C TRP A 736 34.48 5.47 -9.99
N GLN A 737 33.85 6.62 -10.16
CA GLN A 737 33.36 7.12 -11.44
C GLN A 737 34.28 8.23 -11.92
N GLY A 738 34.58 8.26 -13.21
CA GLY A 738 35.48 9.25 -13.82
C GLY A 738 36.93 8.76 -14.00
N PRO A 739 37.85 9.65 -14.44
CA PRO A 739 39.23 9.27 -14.75
C PRO A 739 40.00 8.81 -13.50
N VAL A 740 40.72 7.69 -13.61
CA VAL A 740 41.38 7.03 -12.46
C VAL A 740 42.48 7.89 -11.85
N GLU A 741 43.13 8.73 -12.64
CA GLU A 741 44.15 9.68 -12.21
C GLU A 741 43.62 10.80 -11.30
N GLN A 742 42.31 11.05 -11.32
CA GLN A 742 41.63 12.03 -10.44
C GLN A 742 41.02 11.36 -9.19
N LYS A 743 41.19 10.04 -9.03
CA LYS A 743 40.60 9.26 -7.96
C LYS A 743 41.07 9.72 -6.59
N ARG A 744 40.11 10.06 -5.72
CA ARG A 744 40.37 10.23 -4.28
C ARG A 744 40.92 8.91 -3.72
N PRO A 745 42.17 8.87 -3.20
CA PRO A 745 42.69 7.68 -2.55
C PRO A 745 41.95 7.45 -1.23
N LEU A 746 41.59 6.19 -0.97
CA LEU A 746 40.98 5.74 0.28
C LEU A 746 41.86 4.68 0.94
N GLN A 747 41.86 4.63 2.27
CA GLN A 747 42.66 3.70 3.08
C GLN A 747 41.76 2.84 3.97
N VAL A 748 42.20 1.62 4.29
CA VAL A 748 41.51 0.77 5.28
C VAL A 748 41.51 1.47 6.65
N GLY A 749 40.37 1.46 7.34
CA GLY A 749 40.14 2.19 8.59
C GLY A 749 39.77 3.67 8.39
N GLN A 750 39.85 4.20 7.16
CA GLN A 750 39.43 5.57 6.90
C GLN A 750 37.91 5.69 7.02
N LYS A 751 37.47 6.74 7.73
CA LYS A 751 36.06 7.11 7.79
C LYS A 751 35.66 7.93 6.57
N VAL A 752 34.44 7.71 6.11
CA VAL A 752 33.80 8.48 5.05
C VAL A 752 32.38 8.86 5.46
N LEU A 753 31.89 9.99 4.96
CA LEU A 753 30.47 10.35 5.04
C LEU A 753 29.83 10.07 3.69
N ILE A 754 28.62 9.52 3.71
CA ILE A 754 27.82 9.15 2.54
C ILE A 754 26.49 9.89 2.59
N TRP A 755 26.14 10.62 1.53
CA TRP A 755 24.78 11.12 1.34
C TRP A 755 23.87 9.96 0.88
N PRO A 756 22.79 9.66 1.62
CA PRO A 756 21.84 8.62 1.22
C PRO A 756 20.95 9.08 0.07
N ASN A 757 20.38 8.12 -0.66
CA ASN A 757 19.40 8.42 -1.70
C ASN A 757 18.08 8.94 -1.16
N HIS A 758 17.59 8.34 -0.08
CA HIS A 758 16.29 8.68 0.49
C HIS A 758 16.39 8.75 2.02
N CYS A 759 16.29 9.96 2.57
CA CYS A 759 16.52 10.23 3.98
C CYS A 759 15.55 9.47 4.89
N CYS A 760 14.28 9.34 4.51
CA CYS A 760 13.26 8.71 5.35
C CYS A 760 13.56 7.22 5.59
N ILE A 761 14.00 6.51 4.55
CA ILE A 761 14.30 5.08 4.63
C ILE A 761 15.66 4.86 5.29
N CYS A 762 16.65 5.68 4.98
CA CYS A 762 17.94 5.66 5.64
C CYS A 762 17.80 5.84 7.16
N LEU A 763 17.13 6.91 7.61
CA LEU A 763 17.00 7.23 9.04
C LEU A 763 16.15 6.22 9.82
N ALA A 764 15.24 5.49 9.16
CA ALA A 764 14.50 4.40 9.79
C ALA A 764 15.40 3.25 10.28
N GLY A 765 16.58 3.07 9.65
CA GLY A 765 17.59 2.09 10.03
C GLY A 765 18.31 2.39 11.35
N TYR A 766 18.19 3.61 11.89
CA TYR A 766 18.93 4.06 13.08
C TYR A 766 18.01 4.39 14.26
N SER A 767 18.44 4.04 15.48
CA SER A 767 17.67 4.27 16.72
C SER A 767 18.06 5.60 17.36
N PHE A 768 19.17 6.17 16.92
CA PHE A 768 19.65 7.50 17.26
C PHE A 768 20.44 8.09 16.10
N VAL A 769 20.64 9.40 16.12
CA VAL A 769 21.49 10.12 15.17
C VAL A 769 22.52 10.96 15.94
N LEU A 770 23.74 11.02 15.43
CA LEU A 770 24.75 11.96 15.90
C LEU A 770 24.46 13.34 15.32
N VAL A 771 24.68 14.39 16.10
CA VAL A 771 24.38 15.75 15.70
C VAL A 771 25.67 16.54 15.62
N ILE A 772 25.92 17.19 14.48
CA ILE A 772 27.01 18.15 14.30
C ILE A 772 26.43 19.53 13.95
N ASP A 773 27.25 20.58 14.00
CA ASP A 773 26.84 21.96 13.71
C ASP A 773 27.86 22.63 12.79
N SER A 774 27.53 22.74 11.49
CA SER A 774 28.43 23.35 10.50
C SER A 774 28.53 24.87 10.57
N ASP A 775 27.78 25.55 11.45
CA ASP A 775 28.01 26.97 11.72
C ASP A 775 29.26 27.20 12.60
N ARG A 776 29.84 26.13 13.16
CA ARG A 776 31.11 26.19 13.90
C ARG A 776 32.31 26.26 12.96
N GLU A 777 33.39 26.89 13.43
CA GLU A 777 34.60 27.12 12.63
C GLU A 777 35.61 25.96 12.70
N GLY A 778 36.35 25.75 11.61
CA GLY A 778 37.45 24.77 11.54
C GLY A 778 36.98 23.34 11.83
N ILE A 779 37.74 22.62 12.66
CA ILE A 779 37.47 21.23 13.03
C ILE A 779 36.22 21.06 13.91
N GLU A 780 35.76 22.14 14.55
CA GLU A 780 34.60 22.10 15.45
C GLU A 780 33.29 21.83 14.72
N LYS A 781 33.25 22.04 13.40
CA LYS A 781 32.10 21.64 12.55
C LYS A 781 31.83 20.14 12.56
N ASP A 782 32.87 19.33 12.81
CA ASP A 782 32.80 17.87 12.85
C ASP A 782 32.67 17.34 14.29
N ARG A 783 32.55 18.22 15.29
CA ARG A 783 32.34 17.81 16.68
C ARG A 783 30.89 17.44 16.90
N VAL A 784 30.65 16.26 17.48
CA VAL A 784 29.32 15.83 17.90
C VAL A 784 28.84 16.75 19.03
N VAL A 785 27.82 17.53 18.77
CA VAL A 785 27.26 18.51 19.71
C VAL A 785 26.14 17.92 20.56
N ASP A 786 25.45 16.88 20.06
CA ASP A 786 24.37 16.18 20.73
C ASP A 786 24.11 14.80 20.09
N VAL A 787 23.24 14.01 20.69
CA VAL A 787 22.71 12.75 20.15
C VAL A 787 21.19 12.74 20.33
N TRP A 788 20.45 12.47 19.25
CA TRP A 788 18.98 12.46 19.27
C TRP A 788 18.43 11.07 19.02
N LEU A 789 17.39 10.68 19.74
CA LEU A 789 16.71 9.40 19.51
C LEU A 789 15.79 9.49 18.29
N SER A 790 15.85 8.45 17.45
CA SER A 790 14.92 8.24 16.35
C SER A 790 13.81 7.29 16.78
N TRP A 791 12.56 7.64 16.48
CA TRP A 791 11.39 6.83 16.82
C TRP A 791 11.14 5.75 15.78
N ARG A 792 10.60 4.63 16.22
CA ARG A 792 10.32 3.45 15.39
C ARG A 792 8.97 2.84 15.76
N GLY A 793 8.45 2.00 14.87
CA GLY A 793 7.24 1.22 15.12
C GLY A 793 5.92 1.90 14.69
N TRP A 794 4.83 1.24 15.06
CA TRP A 794 3.45 1.58 14.70
C TRP A 794 2.55 1.83 15.91
#